data_AF-A0A3B1B726-F1
#
_entry.id   AF-A0A3B1B726-F1
#
_cell.length_a   1.000
_cell.length_b   1.000
_cell.length_c   1.000
_cell.angle_alpha   90.00
_cell.angle_beta   90.00
_cell.angle_gamma   90.00
#
_symmetry.space_group_name_H-M   'P 1'
#
loop_
_entity.id
_entity.type
_entity.pdbx_description
1 polymer ?
#
loop_
_entity_poly.entity_id
_entity_poly.type
_entity_poly.pdbx_seq_one_letter_code
_entity_poly.pdbx_strand_id
1 'polypeptide(L)'
;MVQPFKKPNFFSRRIAFGATVGSAVVFFLVGVFFWAGFNTAMEATNTTPFCISCHEMETTVYQEYVPTIHYSNRTGVRAGCPDCHVPRPWIAKMIRKVQASGEVYHKILGTVDTPEKFEGKRLLLAKRVWKSMKETDSRECRNCHNFESMNPEFQSPRARKQHLNAFETGQTCIDCHKGIAHNDVRKLLTDEELEALEAPDPEMIREVPQMFLDGLAAVEKIEAEEKAEKQAAKDKARAAKKAAKEAEKVRIEEAVAAALAAYKAQAAGGAVATTAAASDVGVAGPDWDDVPAREISIFYPGQTSMEWTLSGKDHGGARAFIKGGDRCFDCHDNEIMDMGPRIVGGEHEKAQEPTVIPGKRGAFPVQVQAAHDGENLYLRFQWEASEHTPAPFVDGGKMDPENPVKFAVMLATDDVEYAAQAGCWGTCHHDMNGMPHLPEGQKVTKYLAESRTGIEIKGKRGKKRGGWDKRKPDADIQAELGAGHFIDILRVNSGTGQTEDGYILADRVMEGGQGLSASATLDGDTWTVVMQRKLASDKPGDLSLALDKVYNLGFAVHDDYTDGRYHHVSVGYKLGFDNAETEVNAVKRDVKAAPAAAAPAAAASQASGGGAEVAANVDWSKASDREISIFYPGQTSMEWTLSGKDHGGARAFIKGGDRCFDCHDNEIMDMGPRIVGGEHEKAQEPTVIPGKRGSFPVQVQSTHDKENLYLRFQWEASEHTPAPFVDGGKMDADNPVKLSVMLATDDVEYAAQSGCWGTCHHDMNGMPHLPEGQKVTKYIAESRTGIEVKGKRGKKRGGWDKRKPDADIQDGLAAGHFIDILRVKSSTGETEDGHILADRVMEGGQGLAASAALDGDTWTVVMQRKLTSDKLGDLSLALDKVYNLGFAIHDDHTNGRYHHVSVGYKLGFDNAETEVNATAQ
;
A
#
# COMPACT_ATOMS: atom_id res chain seq x y z
N MET A 1 35.59 43.32 95.65
CA MET A 1 35.18 42.28 94.69
C MET A 1 34.63 42.97 93.46
N VAL A 2 35.28 42.84 92.30
CA VAL A 2 34.75 43.29 91.00
C VAL A 2 34.53 42.04 90.17
N GLN A 3 33.28 41.72 89.82
CA GLN A 3 32.98 40.58 88.97
C GLN A 3 33.35 40.88 87.51
N PRO A 4 33.90 39.91 86.76
CA PRO A 4 34.26 40.10 85.37
C PRO A 4 33.02 40.03 84.47
N PHE A 5 32.82 41.04 83.64
CA PHE A 5 31.83 41.03 82.56
C PHE A 5 32.16 39.92 81.54
N LYS A 6 31.33 38.87 81.48
CA LYS A 6 31.40 37.84 80.44
C LYS A 6 31.00 38.46 79.08
N LYS A 7 31.90 38.36 78.09
CA LYS A 7 31.58 38.71 76.70
C LYS A 7 30.44 37.81 76.17
N PRO A 8 29.41 38.35 75.50
CA PRO A 8 28.32 37.55 74.95
C PRO A 8 28.83 36.62 73.85
N ASN A 9 28.37 35.36 73.89
CA ASN A 9 28.63 34.31 72.91
C ASN A 9 28.26 34.78 71.49
N PHE A 10 28.98 34.35 70.45
CA PHE A 10 28.73 34.68 69.05
C PHE A 10 27.24 34.49 68.66
N PHE A 11 26.63 33.39 69.11
CA PHE A 11 25.20 33.09 68.87
C PHE A 11 24.21 33.99 69.60
N SER A 12 24.67 34.73 70.62
CA SER A 12 23.87 35.72 71.37
C SER A 12 24.08 37.16 70.90
N ARG A 13 24.97 37.38 69.91
CA ARG A 13 25.13 38.69 69.28
C ARG A 13 23.85 39.02 68.52
N ARG A 14 23.27 40.18 68.82
CA ARG A 14 22.11 40.70 68.10
C ARG A 14 22.60 41.26 66.76
N ILE A 15 21.93 40.86 65.69
CA ILE A 15 22.04 41.44 64.36
C ILE A 15 20.94 42.52 64.19
N ALA A 16 20.70 42.98 62.96
CA ALA A 16 19.65 43.95 62.66
C ALA A 16 18.26 43.49 63.18
N PHE A 17 17.46 44.46 63.65
CA PHE A 17 16.13 44.24 64.24
C PHE A 17 16.06 43.38 65.51
N GLY A 18 17.18 43.20 66.23
CA GLY A 18 17.18 42.58 67.57
C GLY A 18 17.17 41.05 67.58
N ALA A 19 17.11 40.39 66.42
CA ALA A 19 17.30 38.94 66.30
C ALA A 19 18.76 38.56 66.65
N THR A 20 18.97 37.43 67.31
CA THR A 20 20.33 36.92 67.54
C THR A 20 20.85 36.14 66.34
N VAL A 21 22.18 36.05 66.17
CA VAL A 21 22.79 35.16 65.16
C VAL A 21 22.25 33.73 65.27
N GLY A 22 22.08 33.21 66.49
CA GLY A 22 21.46 31.91 66.72
C GLY A 22 20.01 31.83 66.23
N SER A 23 19.20 32.87 66.46
CA SER A 23 17.82 32.91 65.97
C SER A 23 17.77 32.93 64.44
N ALA A 24 18.63 33.72 63.79
CA ALA A 24 18.69 33.80 62.33
C ALA A 24 19.07 32.45 61.69
N VAL A 25 20.04 31.73 62.28
CA VAL A 25 20.41 30.38 61.82
C VAL A 25 19.26 29.40 62.00
N VAL A 26 18.55 29.44 63.13
CA VAL A 26 17.37 28.58 63.35
C VAL A 26 16.27 28.88 62.33
N PHE A 27 15.90 30.14 62.12
CA PHE A 27 14.87 30.49 61.12
C PHE A 27 15.27 30.13 59.70
N PHE A 28 16.56 30.25 59.35
CA PHE A 28 17.06 29.81 58.05
C PHE A 28 16.93 28.30 57.87
N LEU A 29 17.35 27.49 58.87
CA LEU A 29 17.23 26.03 58.83
C LEU A 29 15.75 25.59 58.78
N VAL A 30 14.89 26.25 59.55
CA VAL A 30 13.44 26.04 59.50
C VAL A 30 12.90 26.37 58.10
N GLY A 31 13.32 27.49 57.52
CA GLY A 31 12.95 27.89 56.15
C GLY A 31 13.38 26.87 55.09
N VAL A 32 14.61 26.36 55.16
CA VAL A 32 15.11 25.31 54.26
C VAL A 32 14.30 24.03 54.42
N PHE A 33 13.98 23.62 55.66
CA PHE A 33 13.17 22.44 55.91
C PHE A 33 11.75 22.57 55.33
N PHE A 34 11.09 23.71 55.54
CA PHE A 34 9.76 23.96 54.96
C PHE A 34 9.80 24.04 53.44
N TRP A 35 10.81 24.69 52.86
CA TRP A 35 10.96 24.78 51.41
C TRP A 35 11.22 23.41 50.78
N ALA A 36 12.13 22.61 51.36
CA ALA A 36 12.41 21.26 50.90
C ALA A 36 11.18 20.34 51.06
N GLY A 37 10.51 20.40 52.20
CA GLY A 37 9.29 19.64 52.47
C GLY A 37 8.15 20.01 51.51
N PHE A 38 7.94 21.31 51.27
CA PHE A 38 6.95 21.80 50.32
C PHE A 38 7.23 21.31 48.90
N ASN A 39 8.46 21.46 48.40
CA ASN A 39 8.81 21.01 47.04
C ASN A 39 8.71 19.49 46.91
N THR A 40 9.09 18.74 47.94
CA THR A 40 8.94 17.27 47.95
C THR A 40 7.48 16.85 47.88
N ALA A 41 6.61 17.47 48.69
CA ALA A 41 5.17 17.19 48.65
C ALA A 41 4.54 17.62 47.30
N MET A 42 4.98 18.75 46.76
CA MET A 42 4.57 19.24 45.45
C MET A 42 4.92 18.27 44.34
N GLU A 43 6.11 17.67 44.37
CA GLU A 43 6.56 16.70 43.37
C GLU A 43 5.86 15.35 43.53
N ALA A 44 5.74 14.86 44.77
CA ALA A 44 5.00 13.62 45.05
C ALA A 44 3.55 13.67 44.53
N THR A 45 2.90 14.83 44.66
CA THR A 45 1.55 15.09 44.16
C THR A 45 1.48 15.43 42.66
N ASN A 46 2.59 15.35 41.93
CA ASN A 46 2.68 15.42 40.47
C ASN A 46 3.15 14.08 39.88
N THR A 47 2.74 12.96 40.46
CA THR A 47 3.12 11.63 39.95
C THR A 47 1.88 10.86 39.51
N THR A 48 2.02 10.01 38.51
CA THR A 48 0.93 9.11 38.08
C THR A 48 0.43 8.23 39.25
N PRO A 49 1.30 7.59 40.06
CA PRO A 49 0.86 6.86 41.27
C PRO A 49 0.00 7.69 42.23
N PHE A 50 0.30 8.97 42.43
CA PHE A 50 -0.56 9.84 43.24
C PHE A 50 -1.93 10.07 42.59
N CYS A 51 -1.96 10.35 41.28
CA CYS A 51 -3.21 10.60 40.55
C CYS A 51 -4.15 9.38 40.60
N ILE A 52 -3.60 8.17 40.48
CA ILE A 52 -4.37 6.92 40.54
C ILE A 52 -4.56 6.38 41.95
N SER A 53 -4.10 7.08 42.99
CA SER A 53 -4.39 6.69 44.38
C SER A 53 -5.87 6.82 44.74
N CYS A 54 -6.64 7.55 43.92
CA CYS A 54 -8.09 7.59 43.96
C CYS A 54 -8.66 6.46 43.08
N HIS A 55 -9.47 5.58 43.66
CA HIS A 55 -10.01 4.40 42.98
C HIS A 55 -10.81 4.73 41.70
N GLU A 56 -11.48 5.87 41.66
CA GLU A 56 -12.21 6.34 40.47
C GLU A 56 -11.25 6.66 39.32
N MET A 57 -10.04 7.14 39.59
CA MET A 57 -9.05 7.43 38.54
C MET A 57 -8.37 6.16 38.05
N GLU A 58 -8.06 5.23 38.96
CA GLU A 58 -7.43 3.94 38.64
C GLU A 58 -8.33 3.03 37.79
N THR A 59 -9.62 2.97 38.12
CA THR A 59 -10.57 2.04 37.49
C THR A 59 -11.22 2.60 36.22
N THR A 60 -11.12 3.92 35.97
CA THR A 60 -11.68 4.56 34.77
C THR A 60 -10.58 5.10 33.85
N VAL A 61 -10.19 6.35 33.99
CA VAL A 61 -9.29 7.10 33.09
C VAL A 61 -7.91 6.48 32.95
N TYR A 62 -7.39 5.80 33.98
CA TYR A 62 -6.10 5.10 33.88
C TYR A 62 -6.18 3.89 32.94
N GLN A 63 -7.26 3.10 33.01
CA GLN A 63 -7.45 1.97 32.09
C GLN A 63 -7.57 2.43 30.64
N GLU A 64 -8.17 3.61 30.41
CA GLU A 64 -8.27 4.22 29.08
C GLU A 64 -6.91 4.72 28.56
N TYR A 65 -5.99 5.11 29.45
CA TYR A 65 -4.67 5.60 29.11
C TYR A 65 -3.68 4.48 28.77
N VAL A 66 -3.76 3.32 29.42
CA VAL A 66 -2.85 2.17 29.24
C VAL A 66 -2.69 1.69 27.78
N PRO A 67 -3.74 1.58 26.94
CA PRO A 67 -3.58 1.13 25.55
C PRO A 67 -3.00 2.19 24.61
N THR A 68 -2.73 3.41 25.08
CA THR A 68 -2.38 4.55 24.22
C THR A 68 -0.87 4.66 23.96
N ILE A 69 -0.50 5.39 22.90
CA ILE A 69 0.90 5.70 22.57
C ILE A 69 1.64 6.47 23.68
N HIS A 70 0.90 7.16 24.55
CA HIS A 70 1.48 7.88 25.69
C HIS A 70 1.90 6.91 26.81
N TYR A 71 1.31 5.72 26.88
CA TYR A 71 1.71 4.65 27.79
C TYR A 71 2.80 3.74 27.22
N SER A 72 2.71 3.35 25.94
CA SER A 72 3.70 2.50 25.28
C SER A 72 4.09 3.08 23.92
N ASN A 73 5.38 3.34 23.70
CA ASN A 73 5.90 3.88 22.44
C ASN A 73 7.30 3.38 22.11
N ARG A 74 7.70 3.58 20.85
CA ARG A 74 8.99 3.14 20.28
C ARG A 74 10.24 3.68 20.98
N THR A 75 10.13 4.78 21.73
CA THR A 75 11.29 5.44 22.37
C THR A 75 11.45 5.10 23.85
N GLY A 76 10.42 4.52 24.47
CA GLY A 76 10.38 4.28 25.92
C GLY A 76 10.12 5.53 26.78
N VAL A 77 10.02 6.73 26.20
CA VAL A 77 9.72 7.97 26.94
C VAL A 77 8.20 8.14 27.08
N ARG A 78 7.67 8.01 28.29
CA ARG A 78 6.22 8.05 28.58
C ARG A 78 5.78 9.42 29.11
N ALA A 79 4.58 9.85 28.70
CA ALA A 79 3.93 11.03 29.26
C ALA A 79 2.86 10.60 30.27
N GLY A 80 3.08 10.88 31.55
CA GLY A 80 2.15 10.49 32.61
C GLY A 80 0.93 11.40 32.72
N CYS A 81 0.01 11.07 33.63
CA CYS A 81 -1.11 11.94 33.99
C CYS A 81 -0.72 13.41 34.25
N PRO A 82 0.32 13.71 35.07
CA PRO A 82 0.70 15.10 35.37
C PRO A 82 1.25 15.84 34.15
N ASP A 83 1.86 15.17 33.17
CA ASP A 83 2.42 15.84 31.99
C ASP A 83 1.32 16.50 31.13
N CYS A 84 0.11 15.94 31.14
CA CYS A 84 -1.05 16.47 30.42
C CYS A 84 -1.98 17.32 31.29
N HIS A 85 -2.12 17.01 32.58
CA HIS A 85 -3.12 17.65 33.47
C HIS A 85 -2.57 18.67 34.45
N VAL A 86 -1.25 18.75 34.63
CA VAL A 86 -0.60 19.65 35.57
C VAL A 86 0.41 20.54 34.83
N PRO A 87 0.22 21.87 34.80
CA PRO A 87 1.15 22.76 34.13
C PRO A 87 2.57 22.66 34.71
N ARG A 88 3.60 22.68 33.84
CA ARG A 88 5.00 22.80 34.26
C ARG A 88 5.35 24.19 34.85
N PRO A 89 4.92 25.32 34.25
CA PRO A 89 5.23 26.65 34.78
C PRO A 89 4.66 26.87 36.19
N TRP A 90 5.46 27.43 37.10
CA TRP A 90 5.15 27.50 38.53
C TRP A 90 3.80 28.18 38.82
N ILE A 91 3.52 29.34 38.22
CA ILE A 91 2.28 30.09 38.46
C ILE A 91 1.06 29.28 38.01
N ALA A 92 1.08 28.75 36.79
CA ALA A 92 0.00 27.94 36.24
C ALA A 92 -0.19 26.64 37.05
N LYS A 93 0.90 26.01 37.49
CA LYS A 93 0.89 24.82 38.36
C LYS A 93 0.15 25.12 39.66
N MET A 94 0.48 26.22 40.32
CA MET A 94 -0.14 26.62 41.58
C MET A 94 -1.64 26.90 41.41
N ILE A 95 -2.04 27.59 40.34
CA ILE A 95 -3.47 27.82 40.03
C ILE A 95 -4.20 26.49 39.87
N ARG A 96 -3.65 25.56 39.08
CA ARG A 96 -4.25 24.23 38.87
C ARG A 96 -4.34 23.42 40.15
N LYS A 97 -3.33 23.51 41.03
CA LYS A 97 -3.33 22.83 42.34
C LYS A 97 -4.37 23.42 43.29
N VAL A 98 -4.58 24.73 43.28
CA VAL A 98 -5.69 25.36 44.02
C VAL A 98 -7.03 24.88 43.48
N GLN A 99 -7.21 24.82 42.16
CA GLN A 99 -8.43 24.28 41.54
C GLN A 99 -8.65 22.80 41.89
N ALA A 100 -7.58 22.00 41.99
CA ALA A 100 -7.64 20.59 42.36
C ALA A 100 -8.22 20.35 43.77
N SER A 101 -8.23 21.36 44.65
CA SER A 101 -8.92 21.25 45.95
C SER A 101 -10.43 20.94 45.79
N GLY A 102 -11.04 21.36 44.68
CA GLY A 102 -12.42 21.00 44.33
C GLY A 102 -12.60 19.52 44.01
N GLU A 103 -11.58 18.85 43.48
CA GLU A 103 -11.61 17.40 43.22
C GLU A 103 -11.61 16.62 44.54
N VAL A 104 -10.84 17.07 45.53
CA VAL A 104 -10.86 16.50 46.90
C VAL A 104 -12.22 16.68 47.56
N TYR A 105 -12.82 17.86 47.42
CA TYR A 105 -14.19 18.11 47.91
C TYR A 105 -15.21 17.15 47.28
N HIS A 106 -15.11 16.94 45.95
CA HIS A 106 -16.01 16.06 45.21
C HIS A 106 -15.75 14.56 45.43
N LYS A 107 -14.52 14.18 45.80
CA LYS A 107 -14.16 12.86 46.32
C LYS A 107 -14.87 12.58 47.63
N ILE A 108 -14.80 13.52 48.58
CA ILE A 108 -15.46 13.39 49.89
C ILE A 108 -16.99 13.27 49.74
N LEU A 109 -17.57 13.97 48.77
CA LEU A 109 -18.99 13.89 48.46
C LEU A 109 -19.41 12.64 47.65
N GLY A 110 -18.47 11.82 47.18
CA GLY A 110 -18.79 10.62 46.38
C GLY A 110 -19.50 10.94 45.06
N THR A 111 -19.14 12.06 44.42
CA THR A 111 -19.87 12.55 43.23
C THR A 111 -19.53 11.83 41.92
N VAL A 112 -18.42 11.06 41.91
CA VAL A 112 -17.91 10.25 40.78
C VAL A 112 -17.25 8.95 41.28
N ASP A 113 -17.65 8.47 42.46
CA ASP A 113 -17.02 7.33 43.15
C ASP A 113 -17.41 5.94 42.60
N THR A 114 -18.32 5.88 41.63
CA THR A 114 -18.63 4.66 40.85
C THR A 114 -18.49 4.94 39.35
N PRO A 115 -18.22 3.91 38.53
CA PRO A 115 -18.17 4.06 37.07
C PRO A 115 -19.42 4.74 36.49
N GLU A 116 -20.62 4.38 36.95
CA GLU A 116 -21.89 4.94 36.45
C GLU A 116 -22.01 6.44 36.76
N LYS A 117 -21.58 6.86 37.96
CA LYS A 117 -21.56 8.29 38.32
C LYS A 117 -20.51 9.06 37.54
N PHE A 118 -19.36 8.44 37.28
CA PHE A 118 -18.32 9.02 36.43
C PHE A 118 -18.84 9.20 35.00
N GLU A 119 -19.44 8.17 34.41
CA GLU A 119 -20.07 8.23 33.07
C GLU A 119 -21.12 9.32 32.98
N GLY A 120 -22.02 9.41 33.99
CA GLY A 120 -23.04 10.45 34.05
C GLY A 120 -22.49 11.88 34.08
N LYS A 121 -21.20 12.06 34.42
CA LYS A 121 -20.51 13.36 34.43
C LYS A 121 -19.39 13.47 33.40
N ARG A 122 -19.13 12.44 32.59
CA ARG A 122 -17.96 12.39 31.69
C ARG A 122 -17.88 13.60 30.76
N LEU A 123 -18.98 13.94 30.08
CA LEU A 123 -19.01 15.09 29.17
C LEU A 123 -18.72 16.41 29.90
N LEU A 124 -19.24 16.59 31.11
CA LEU A 124 -18.98 17.78 31.92
C LEU A 124 -17.49 17.89 32.30
N LEU A 125 -16.88 16.78 32.73
CA LEU A 125 -15.47 16.73 33.09
C LEU A 125 -14.58 16.97 31.87
N ALA A 126 -14.88 16.32 30.74
CA ALA A 126 -14.17 16.51 29.49
C ALA A 126 -14.21 17.97 29.01
N LYS A 127 -15.39 18.61 29.00
CA LYS A 127 -15.55 20.04 28.65
C LYS A 127 -14.67 20.96 29.50
N ARG A 128 -14.50 20.68 30.79
CA ARG A 128 -13.63 21.49 31.68
C ARG A 128 -12.16 21.37 31.31
N VAL A 129 -11.69 20.15 31.03
CA VAL A 129 -10.30 19.91 30.61
C VAL A 129 -10.05 20.52 29.23
N TRP A 130 -10.92 20.28 28.26
CA TRP A 130 -10.78 20.84 26.91
C TRP A 130 -10.79 22.35 26.92
N LYS A 131 -11.68 22.97 27.69
CA LYS A 131 -11.71 24.42 27.86
C LYS A 131 -10.36 24.93 28.41
N SER A 132 -9.85 24.30 29.48
CA SER A 132 -8.56 24.70 30.04
C SER A 132 -7.41 24.54 29.05
N MET A 133 -7.39 23.47 28.25
CA MET A 133 -6.35 23.26 27.24
C MET A 133 -6.47 24.23 26.08
N LYS A 134 -7.69 24.57 25.65
CA LYS A 134 -7.93 25.56 24.59
C LYS A 134 -7.46 26.95 25.02
N GLU A 135 -7.87 27.39 26.21
CA GLU A 135 -7.50 28.70 26.78
C GLU A 135 -5.99 28.86 27.02
N THR A 136 -5.24 27.75 27.14
CA THR A 136 -3.79 27.77 27.33
C THR A 136 -3.01 27.40 26.08
N ASP A 137 -3.65 27.40 24.90
CA ASP A 137 -3.04 26.99 23.64
C ASP A 137 -2.37 25.61 23.74
N SER A 138 -3.05 24.66 24.36
CA SER A 138 -2.57 23.29 24.59
C SER A 138 -1.15 23.23 25.16
N ARG A 139 -0.80 24.16 26.08
CA ARG A 139 0.53 24.31 26.68
C ARG A 139 1.14 22.99 27.13
N GLU A 140 0.33 22.14 27.75
CA GLU A 140 0.76 20.85 28.28
C GLU A 140 1.18 19.88 27.15
N CYS A 141 0.44 19.85 26.03
CA CYS A 141 0.80 19.07 24.83
C CYS A 141 2.13 19.57 24.23
N ARG A 142 2.30 20.89 24.14
CA ARG A 142 3.47 21.52 23.52
C ARG A 142 4.77 21.38 24.30
N ASN A 143 4.72 20.91 25.55
CA ASN A 143 5.93 20.54 26.29
C ASN A 143 6.70 19.39 25.61
N CYS A 144 6.00 18.56 24.83
CA CYS A 144 6.57 17.43 24.09
C CYS A 144 6.30 17.53 22.58
N HIS A 145 5.20 18.17 22.16
CA HIS A 145 4.78 18.34 20.78
C HIS A 145 4.81 19.83 20.38
N ASN A 146 6.01 20.40 20.27
CA ASN A 146 6.15 21.81 19.91
C ASN A 146 6.07 22.00 18.39
N PHE A 147 5.16 22.88 17.96
CA PHE A 147 4.97 23.30 16.56
C PHE A 147 6.27 23.78 15.89
N GLU A 148 7.16 24.46 16.62
CA GLU A 148 8.42 24.99 16.09
C GLU A 148 9.42 23.89 15.67
N SER A 149 9.26 22.68 16.23
CA SER A 149 10.17 21.55 16.03
C SER A 149 9.50 20.34 15.39
N MET A 150 8.26 20.49 14.90
CA MET A 150 7.59 19.45 14.13
C MET A 150 8.15 19.42 12.71
N ASN A 151 8.79 18.31 12.32
CA ASN A 151 9.25 18.12 10.94
C ASN A 151 8.12 17.52 10.08
N PRO A 152 7.66 18.18 9.00
CA PRO A 152 6.63 17.65 8.12
C PRO A 152 7.07 16.44 7.27
N GLU A 153 8.37 16.17 7.13
CA GLU A 153 8.90 14.98 6.44
C GLU A 153 8.45 13.65 7.05
N PHE A 154 8.21 13.65 8.37
CA PHE A 154 7.77 12.46 9.10
C PHE A 154 6.28 12.50 9.44
N GLN A 155 5.51 13.35 8.76
CA GLN A 155 4.07 13.48 8.92
C GLN A 155 3.33 12.95 7.71
N SER A 156 2.16 12.36 7.93
CA SER A 156 1.28 11.99 6.82
C SER A 156 0.85 13.22 6.01
N PRO A 157 0.53 13.07 4.72
CA PRO A 157 0.14 14.18 3.86
C PRO A 157 -0.97 15.07 4.41
N ARG A 158 -1.97 14.44 5.01
CA ARG A 158 -3.06 15.15 5.67
C ARG A 158 -2.59 15.90 6.93
N ALA A 159 -1.75 15.27 7.76
CA ALA A 159 -1.29 15.89 9.01
C ALA A 159 -0.46 17.15 8.73
N ARG A 160 0.46 17.11 7.75
CA ARG A 160 1.27 18.29 7.38
C ARG A 160 0.39 19.46 6.89
N LYS A 161 -0.64 19.20 6.06
CA LYS A 161 -1.59 20.23 5.60
C LYS A 161 -2.42 20.82 6.75
N GLN A 162 -2.92 19.98 7.64
CA GLN A 162 -3.72 20.43 8.79
C GLN A 162 -2.87 21.20 9.81
N HIS A 163 -1.63 20.77 10.07
CA HIS A 163 -0.71 21.53 10.89
C HIS A 163 -0.38 22.87 10.25
N LEU A 164 -0.12 22.94 8.94
CA LEU A 164 0.07 24.20 8.20
C LEU A 164 -1.10 25.16 8.43
N ASN A 165 -2.33 24.69 8.20
CA ASN A 165 -3.56 25.46 8.44
C ASN A 165 -3.67 25.90 9.91
N ALA A 166 -3.27 25.06 10.87
CA ALA A 166 -3.32 25.41 12.29
C ALA A 166 -2.38 26.59 12.64
N PHE A 167 -1.24 26.75 11.97
CA PHE A 167 -0.38 27.94 12.13
C PHE A 167 -1.11 29.20 11.63
N GLU A 168 -1.73 29.12 10.45
CA GLU A 168 -2.34 30.26 9.74
C GLU A 168 -3.68 30.71 10.34
N THR A 169 -4.46 29.77 10.87
CA THR A 169 -5.82 30.05 11.39
C THR A 169 -5.88 30.16 12.90
N GLY A 170 -4.83 29.79 13.63
CA GLY A 170 -4.77 29.87 15.09
C GLY A 170 -5.50 28.71 15.77
N GLN A 171 -5.33 27.49 15.25
CA GLN A 171 -5.82 26.29 15.92
C GLN A 171 -4.80 25.78 16.96
N THR A 172 -5.34 25.21 18.02
CA THR A 172 -4.64 24.56 19.12
C THR A 172 -4.67 23.04 18.95
N CYS A 173 -3.78 22.30 19.62
CA CYS A 173 -3.70 20.84 19.48
C CYS A 173 -5.05 20.16 19.79
N ILE A 174 -5.76 20.64 20.82
CA ILE A 174 -7.04 20.09 21.26
C ILE A 174 -8.20 20.40 20.31
N ASP A 175 -8.04 21.27 19.30
CA ASP A 175 -9.08 21.50 18.29
C ASP A 175 -9.28 20.27 17.41
N CYS A 176 -8.18 19.60 17.04
CA CYS A 176 -8.21 18.38 16.25
C CYS A 176 -8.08 17.12 17.11
N HIS A 177 -7.23 17.13 18.15
CA HIS A 177 -6.88 15.95 18.93
C HIS A 177 -7.61 15.88 20.28
N LYS A 178 -8.95 15.80 20.28
CA LYS A 178 -9.74 15.53 21.50
C LYS A 178 -9.85 14.03 21.77
N GLY A 179 -9.81 13.64 23.04
CA GLY A 179 -9.97 12.23 23.43
C GLY A 179 -8.75 11.35 23.13
N ILE A 180 -7.54 11.90 23.11
CA ILE A 180 -6.32 11.15 22.76
C ILE A 180 -6.00 10.04 23.76
N ALA A 181 -6.19 10.31 25.05
CA ALA A 181 -5.80 9.40 26.14
C ALA A 181 -7.01 8.77 26.86
N HIS A 182 -8.23 9.22 26.54
CA HIS A 182 -9.46 8.89 27.24
C HIS A 182 -10.61 8.78 26.25
N ASN A 183 -11.63 7.99 26.57
CA ASN A 183 -12.77 7.73 25.69
C ASN A 183 -13.37 9.03 25.12
N ASP A 184 -13.52 9.07 23.80
CA ASP A 184 -14.01 10.25 23.11
C ASP A 184 -15.52 10.45 23.32
N VAL A 185 -15.87 11.64 23.79
CA VAL A 185 -17.25 12.09 24.03
C VAL A 185 -17.69 13.20 23.09
N ARG A 186 -16.94 13.52 22.03
CA ARG A 186 -17.33 14.48 20.99
C ARG A 186 -18.71 14.20 20.42
N LYS A 187 -19.06 12.92 20.21
CA LYS A 187 -20.37 12.48 19.69
C LYS A 187 -21.57 12.88 20.55
N LEU A 188 -21.34 13.25 21.81
CA LEU A 188 -22.38 13.70 22.74
C LEU A 188 -22.65 15.21 22.64
N LEU A 189 -21.82 15.96 21.89
CA LEU A 189 -22.02 17.38 21.63
C LEU A 189 -22.96 17.58 20.45
N THR A 190 -23.70 18.69 20.47
CA THR A 190 -24.36 19.19 19.25
C THR A 190 -23.31 19.77 18.29
N ASP A 191 -23.61 19.79 16.99
CA ASP A 191 -22.70 20.37 15.99
C ASP A 191 -22.35 21.84 16.31
N GLU A 192 -23.31 22.62 16.82
CA GLU A 192 -23.08 24.02 17.22
C GLU A 192 -22.09 24.13 18.39
N GLU A 193 -22.21 23.25 19.40
CA GLU A 193 -21.26 23.22 20.51
C GLU A 193 -19.88 22.77 20.07
N LEU A 194 -19.80 21.78 19.17
CA LEU A 194 -18.54 21.28 18.65
C LEU A 194 -17.83 22.34 17.79
N GLU A 195 -18.56 22.99 16.88
CA GLU A 195 -18.06 24.06 16.03
C GLU A 195 -17.56 25.26 16.85
N ALA A 196 -18.27 25.61 17.92
CA ALA A 196 -17.84 26.65 18.84
C ALA A 196 -16.59 26.26 19.64
N LEU A 197 -16.48 25.01 20.08
CA LEU A 197 -15.31 24.50 20.80
C LEU A 197 -14.07 24.35 19.90
N GLU A 198 -14.27 24.10 18.61
CA GLU A 198 -13.23 23.88 17.58
C GLU A 198 -12.96 25.13 16.74
N ALA A 199 -13.58 26.26 17.08
CA ALA A 199 -13.33 27.52 16.40
C ALA A 199 -11.86 27.92 16.57
N PRO A 200 -11.15 28.27 15.47
CA PRO A 200 -9.82 28.83 15.56
C PRO A 200 -9.83 30.12 16.38
N ASP A 201 -8.74 30.36 17.11
CA ASP A 201 -8.56 31.55 17.92
C ASP A 201 -7.55 32.47 17.22
N PRO A 202 -7.96 33.65 16.72
CA PRO A 202 -7.05 34.58 16.06
C PRO A 202 -5.85 35.00 16.91
N GLU A 203 -5.96 34.96 18.24
CA GLU A 203 -4.83 35.26 19.13
C GLU A 203 -3.74 34.17 19.12
N MET A 204 -4.04 32.98 18.57
CA MET A 204 -3.14 31.82 18.48
C MET A 204 -2.50 31.65 17.10
N ILE A 205 -2.79 32.55 16.16
CA ILE A 205 -2.12 32.59 14.84
C ILE A 205 -0.62 32.80 15.05
N ARG A 206 0.19 32.07 14.30
CA ARG A 206 1.65 32.07 14.42
C ARG A 206 2.29 31.94 13.06
N GLU A 207 3.48 32.50 12.91
CA GLU A 207 4.27 32.35 11.69
C GLU A 207 4.69 30.89 11.50
N VAL A 208 4.67 30.42 10.25
CA VAL A 208 5.13 29.07 9.91
C VAL A 208 6.66 29.03 10.05
N PRO A 209 7.23 28.14 10.88
CA PRO A 209 8.68 28.05 11.06
C PRO A 209 9.40 27.73 9.76
N GLN A 210 10.55 28.36 9.50
CA GLN A 210 11.33 28.11 8.28
C GLN A 210 11.68 26.62 8.11
N MET A 211 12.05 25.93 9.19
CA MET A 211 12.30 24.48 9.17
C MET A 211 11.10 23.67 8.66
N PHE A 212 9.87 24.13 8.96
CA PHE A 212 8.66 23.48 8.47
C PHE A 212 8.49 23.71 6.96
N LEU A 213 8.72 24.93 6.48
CA LEU A 213 8.70 25.24 5.04
C LEU A 213 9.77 24.46 4.27
N ASP A 214 10.99 24.38 4.80
CA ASP A 214 12.09 23.64 4.21
C ASP A 214 11.77 22.14 4.13
N GLY A 215 11.18 21.57 5.20
CA GLY A 215 10.73 20.19 5.22
C GLY A 215 9.60 19.92 4.23
N LEU A 216 8.65 20.84 4.05
CA LEU A 216 7.61 20.72 3.01
C LEU A 216 8.23 20.66 1.62
N ALA A 217 9.16 21.57 1.31
CA ALA A 217 9.84 21.58 0.03
C ALA A 217 10.67 20.31 -0.22
N ALA A 218 11.31 19.76 0.83
CA ALA A 218 12.03 18.49 0.75
C ALA A 218 11.10 17.31 0.45
N VAL A 219 9.96 17.21 1.14
CA VAL A 219 8.95 16.18 0.88
C VAL A 219 8.38 16.30 -0.52
N GLU A 220 7.99 17.50 -0.95
CA GLU A 220 7.44 17.72 -2.29
C GLU A 220 8.43 17.30 -3.37
N LYS A 221 9.72 17.57 -3.16
CA LYS A 221 10.78 17.11 -4.06
C LYS A 221 10.89 15.59 -4.09
N ILE A 222 10.93 14.93 -2.91
CA ILE A 222 11.00 13.45 -2.83
C ILE A 222 9.78 12.82 -3.47
N GLU A 223 8.57 13.28 -3.15
CA GLU A 223 7.31 12.79 -3.72
C GLU A 223 7.26 13.02 -5.24
N ALA A 224 7.79 14.15 -5.75
CA ALA A 224 7.90 14.41 -7.18
C ALA A 224 8.91 13.48 -7.89
N GLU A 225 10.07 13.22 -7.27
CA GLU A 225 11.08 12.29 -7.78
C GLU A 225 10.52 10.85 -7.81
N GLU A 226 9.90 10.39 -6.72
CA GLU A 226 9.24 9.08 -6.66
C GLU A 226 8.10 8.95 -7.67
N LYS A 227 7.29 10.00 -7.83
CA LYS A 227 6.21 10.03 -8.82
C LYS A 227 6.77 10.00 -10.24
N ALA A 228 7.84 10.73 -10.51
CA ALA A 228 8.52 10.71 -11.80
C ALA A 228 9.12 9.34 -12.11
N GLU A 229 9.74 8.68 -11.13
CA GLU A 229 10.29 7.33 -11.28
C GLU A 229 9.18 6.30 -11.52
N LYS A 230 8.10 6.32 -10.72
CA LYS A 230 6.93 5.46 -10.91
C LYS A 230 6.27 5.71 -12.27
N GLN A 231 6.14 6.97 -12.69
CA GLN A 231 5.59 7.31 -13.99
C GLN A 231 6.51 6.84 -15.12
N ALA A 232 7.82 7.04 -15.01
CA ALA A 232 8.78 6.56 -16.01
C ALA A 232 8.76 5.03 -16.13
N ALA A 233 8.66 4.31 -14.99
CA ALA A 233 8.49 2.86 -14.99
C ALA A 233 7.19 2.43 -15.66
N LYS A 234 6.07 3.12 -15.38
CA LYS A 234 4.77 2.87 -16.01
C LYS A 234 4.76 3.20 -17.51
N ASP A 235 5.36 4.32 -17.92
CA ASP A 235 5.49 4.73 -19.32
C ASP A 235 6.35 3.74 -20.09
N LYS A 236 7.45 3.27 -19.47
CA LYS A 236 8.31 2.22 -20.02
C LYS A 236 7.55 0.90 -20.16
N ALA A 237 6.83 0.46 -19.14
CA ALA A 237 5.98 -0.73 -19.19
C ALA A 237 4.86 -0.60 -20.24
N ARG A 238 4.26 0.58 -20.37
CA ARG A 238 3.24 0.88 -21.39
C ARG A 238 3.82 0.83 -22.80
N ALA A 239 4.99 1.45 -23.01
CA ALA A 239 5.69 1.42 -24.29
C ALA A 239 6.08 -0.01 -24.68
N ALA A 240 6.56 -0.81 -23.71
CA ALA A 240 6.85 -2.22 -23.90
C ALA A 240 5.59 -3.02 -24.28
N LYS A 241 4.47 -2.83 -23.55
CA LYS A 241 3.17 -3.45 -23.88
C LYS A 241 2.66 -3.04 -25.26
N LYS A 242 2.85 -1.77 -25.66
CA LYS A 242 2.43 -1.30 -26.98
C LYS A 242 3.28 -1.90 -28.09
N ALA A 243 4.59 -1.95 -27.92
CA ALA A 243 5.51 -2.62 -28.85
C ALA A 243 5.21 -4.12 -28.96
N ALA A 244 4.86 -4.79 -27.85
CA ALA A 244 4.45 -6.19 -27.85
C ALA A 244 3.14 -6.40 -28.64
N LYS A 245 2.14 -5.54 -28.45
CA LYS A 245 0.87 -5.59 -29.22
C LYS A 245 1.08 -5.30 -30.71
N GLU A 246 1.96 -4.34 -31.06
CA GLU A 246 2.31 -4.08 -32.47
C GLU A 246 3.03 -5.26 -33.10
N ALA A 247 3.98 -5.89 -32.38
CA ALA A 247 4.68 -7.08 -32.85
C ALA A 247 3.74 -8.29 -33.02
N GLU A 248 2.79 -8.47 -32.11
CA GLU A 248 1.77 -9.52 -32.22
C GLU A 248 0.81 -9.26 -33.38
N LYS A 249 0.40 -8.00 -33.59
CA LYS A 249 -0.41 -7.62 -34.76
C LYS A 249 0.30 -7.94 -36.07
N VAL A 250 1.60 -7.66 -36.18
CA VAL A 250 2.41 -8.02 -37.36
C VAL A 250 2.44 -9.54 -37.56
N ARG A 251 2.64 -10.32 -36.49
CA ARG A 251 2.60 -11.80 -36.57
C ARG A 251 1.24 -12.32 -37.01
N ILE A 252 0.15 -11.74 -36.51
CA ILE A 252 -1.22 -12.10 -36.90
C ILE A 252 -1.46 -11.74 -38.36
N GLU A 253 -1.05 -10.56 -38.83
CA GLU A 253 -1.19 -10.14 -40.23
C GLU A 253 -0.38 -11.06 -41.18
N GLU A 254 0.84 -11.45 -40.80
CA GLU A 254 1.66 -12.42 -41.54
C GLU A 254 1.02 -13.81 -41.55
N ALA A 255 0.49 -14.28 -40.41
CA ALA A 255 -0.20 -15.55 -40.29
C ALA A 255 -1.51 -15.57 -41.10
N VAL A 256 -2.26 -14.47 -41.11
CA VAL A 256 -3.47 -14.29 -41.93
C VAL A 256 -3.12 -14.24 -43.41
N ALA A 257 -2.04 -13.57 -43.81
CA ALA A 257 -1.56 -13.57 -45.18
C ALA A 257 -1.15 -14.98 -45.64
N ALA A 258 -0.45 -15.74 -44.79
CA ALA A 258 -0.08 -17.12 -45.03
C ALA A 258 -1.30 -18.05 -45.10
N ALA A 259 -2.27 -17.87 -44.21
CA ALA A 259 -3.52 -18.62 -44.20
C ALA A 259 -4.41 -18.30 -45.41
N LEU A 260 -4.46 -17.04 -45.86
CA LEU A 260 -5.16 -16.64 -47.09
C LEU A 260 -4.46 -17.18 -48.35
N ALA A 261 -3.13 -17.26 -48.34
CA ALA A 261 -2.37 -17.91 -49.42
C ALA A 261 -2.63 -19.42 -49.46
N ALA A 262 -2.69 -20.08 -48.29
CA ALA A 262 -3.05 -21.49 -48.16
C ALA A 262 -4.51 -21.77 -48.52
N TYR A 263 -5.43 -20.88 -48.14
CA TYR A 263 -6.86 -20.95 -48.49
C TYR A 263 -7.08 -20.76 -49.99
N LYS A 264 -6.38 -19.81 -50.64
CA LYS A 264 -6.39 -19.66 -52.10
C LYS A 264 -5.79 -20.86 -52.83
N ALA A 265 -4.89 -21.61 -52.17
CA ALA A 265 -4.36 -22.87 -52.69
C ALA A 265 -5.32 -24.06 -52.48
N GLN A 266 -6.25 -23.98 -51.53
CA GLN A 266 -7.22 -25.05 -51.20
C GLN A 266 -8.63 -24.82 -51.77
N ALA A 267 -9.02 -23.60 -52.13
CA ALA A 267 -10.33 -23.29 -52.69
C ALA A 267 -10.43 -23.60 -54.20
N ALA A 268 -10.29 -24.87 -54.56
CA ALA A 268 -10.92 -25.46 -55.73
C ALA A 268 -12.17 -26.23 -55.28
N GLY A 269 -13.27 -25.48 -55.09
CA GLY A 269 -14.62 -26.05 -55.02
C GLY A 269 -15.28 -26.04 -53.65
N GLY A 270 -16.44 -25.36 -53.57
CA GLY A 270 -17.48 -25.65 -52.59
C GLY A 270 -17.85 -24.48 -51.68
N ALA A 271 -18.90 -23.75 -52.04
CA ALA A 271 -19.60 -22.80 -51.18
C ALA A 271 -20.49 -23.54 -50.16
N VAL A 272 -20.80 -22.92 -49.02
CA VAL A 272 -22.17 -22.72 -48.47
C VAL A 272 -22.16 -21.94 -47.13
N ALA A 273 -23.12 -21.00 -47.07
CA ALA A 273 -23.89 -20.37 -45.99
C ALA A 273 -23.23 -19.79 -44.72
N THR A 274 -23.40 -18.47 -44.62
CA THR A 274 -23.21 -17.59 -43.46
C THR A 274 -24.47 -17.54 -42.57
N THR A 275 -24.30 -17.72 -41.26
CA THR A 275 -25.22 -17.20 -40.23
C THR A 275 -24.68 -15.90 -39.66
N ALA A 276 -25.58 -14.94 -39.45
CA ALA A 276 -25.29 -13.55 -39.11
C ALA A 276 -24.60 -13.38 -37.74
N ALA A 277 -23.51 -12.62 -37.74
CA ALA A 277 -22.88 -12.07 -36.54
C ALA A 277 -23.45 -10.68 -36.23
N ALA A 278 -23.62 -10.40 -34.94
CA ALA A 278 -23.90 -9.08 -34.42
C ALA A 278 -22.70 -8.14 -34.68
N SER A 279 -23.01 -6.91 -35.05
CA SER A 279 -22.07 -5.85 -35.42
C SER A 279 -21.39 -5.23 -34.21
N ASP A 280 -20.07 -5.30 -34.16
CA ASP A 280 -19.21 -4.55 -33.22
C ASP A 280 -18.76 -3.25 -33.92
N VAL A 281 -19.05 -2.09 -33.32
CA VAL A 281 -18.75 -0.75 -33.87
C VAL A 281 -17.54 -0.18 -33.15
N GLY A 282 -16.36 -0.27 -33.76
CA GLY A 282 -15.16 0.42 -33.26
C GLY A 282 -15.34 1.94 -33.32
N VAL A 283 -15.14 2.63 -32.20
CA VAL A 283 -15.17 4.10 -32.13
C VAL A 283 -13.86 4.65 -32.73
N ALA A 284 -13.96 5.58 -33.69
CA ALA A 284 -12.79 6.27 -34.22
C ALA A 284 -12.13 7.12 -33.12
N GLY A 285 -10.80 7.12 -33.05
CA GLY A 285 -10.08 7.81 -31.98
C GLY A 285 -8.68 8.26 -32.40
N PRO A 286 -8.04 9.13 -31.60
CA PRO A 286 -6.67 9.58 -31.82
C PRO A 286 -5.68 8.43 -31.60
N ASP A 287 -4.43 8.65 -32.04
CA ASP A 287 -3.32 7.78 -31.67
C ASP A 287 -3.03 7.95 -30.16
N TRP A 288 -3.50 7.00 -29.37
CA TRP A 288 -3.48 7.10 -27.90
C TRP A 288 -2.08 7.12 -27.30
N ASP A 289 -1.06 6.75 -28.08
CA ASP A 289 0.32 6.77 -27.64
C ASP A 289 0.89 8.18 -27.52
N ASP A 290 0.37 9.11 -28.32
CA ASP A 290 0.75 10.51 -28.26
C ASP A 290 -0.10 11.29 -27.26
N VAL A 291 -1.01 10.62 -26.53
CA VAL A 291 -1.87 11.24 -25.52
C VAL A 291 -1.30 10.94 -24.14
N PRO A 292 -0.99 11.94 -23.30
CA PRO A 292 -0.54 11.70 -21.93
C PRO A 292 -1.56 10.87 -21.16
N ALA A 293 -1.09 9.84 -20.45
CA ALA A 293 -1.92 9.11 -19.49
C ALA A 293 -1.69 9.64 -18.08
N ARG A 294 -2.79 9.71 -17.33
CA ARG A 294 -2.80 9.94 -15.89
C ARG A 294 -3.42 8.75 -15.21
N GLU A 295 -2.76 8.27 -14.17
CA GLU A 295 -3.39 7.31 -13.26
C GLU A 295 -4.33 8.03 -12.28
N ILE A 296 -5.57 7.54 -12.19
CA ILE A 296 -6.57 7.99 -11.23
C ILE A 296 -7.06 6.79 -10.45
N SER A 297 -6.83 6.78 -9.14
CA SER A 297 -7.38 5.77 -8.25
C SER A 297 -8.88 6.00 -8.03
N ILE A 298 -9.63 4.91 -7.98
CA ILE A 298 -11.05 4.90 -7.58
C ILE A 298 -11.27 3.93 -6.43
N PHE A 299 -12.29 4.17 -5.62
CA PHE A 299 -12.56 3.38 -4.43
C PHE A 299 -14.05 3.08 -4.26
N TYR A 300 -14.33 2.04 -3.47
CA TYR A 300 -15.67 1.65 -3.07
C TYR A 300 -16.15 2.50 -1.87
N PRO A 301 -17.24 3.27 -1.99
CA PRO A 301 -17.62 4.27 -1.01
C PRO A 301 -18.60 3.78 0.08
N GLY A 302 -19.13 2.57 -0.04
CA GLY A 302 -20.18 2.06 0.84
C GLY A 302 -21.42 2.96 0.82
N GLN A 303 -21.90 3.37 2.01
CA GLN A 303 -23.07 4.25 2.18
C GLN A 303 -22.73 5.71 2.51
N THR A 304 -21.55 6.19 2.12
CA THR A 304 -21.13 7.58 2.37
C THR A 304 -21.77 8.55 1.36
N SER A 305 -22.82 9.26 1.77
CA SER A 305 -23.51 10.26 0.92
C SER A 305 -22.96 11.68 1.07
N MET A 306 -23.46 12.62 0.28
CA MET A 306 -23.15 14.04 0.41
C MET A 306 -23.51 14.58 1.81
N GLU A 307 -24.62 14.14 2.42
CA GLU A 307 -24.98 14.54 3.78
C GLU A 307 -23.97 14.05 4.84
N TRP A 308 -23.32 12.92 4.58
CA TRP A 308 -22.23 12.43 5.43
C TRP A 308 -21.00 13.34 5.30
N THR A 309 -20.61 13.69 4.08
CA THR A 309 -19.47 14.57 3.80
C THR A 309 -19.66 15.97 4.40
N LEU A 310 -20.90 16.47 4.41
CA LEU A 310 -21.28 17.79 4.93
C LEU A 310 -21.50 17.82 6.46
N SER A 311 -21.33 16.71 7.16
CA SER A 311 -21.56 16.60 8.60
C SER A 311 -20.25 16.52 9.36
N GLY A 312 -19.89 17.54 10.15
CA GLY A 312 -18.67 17.53 10.97
C GLY A 312 -18.62 16.41 12.02
N LYS A 313 -19.79 15.88 12.41
CA LYS A 313 -19.91 14.70 13.26
C LYS A 313 -19.44 13.44 12.53
N ASP A 314 -19.81 13.30 11.25
CA ASP A 314 -19.65 12.06 10.49
C ASP A 314 -18.36 12.08 9.64
N HIS A 315 -17.96 13.24 9.15
CA HIS A 315 -16.76 13.45 8.34
C HIS A 315 -15.88 14.58 8.90
N GLY A 316 -14.62 14.24 9.24
CA GLY A 316 -13.68 15.20 9.85
C GLY A 316 -13.25 16.35 8.93
N GLY A 317 -13.46 16.24 7.61
CA GLY A 317 -13.15 17.28 6.64
C GLY A 317 -14.30 18.26 6.34
N ALA A 318 -15.48 18.08 6.94
CA ALA A 318 -16.68 18.85 6.58
C ALA A 318 -16.48 20.37 6.68
N ARG A 319 -15.76 20.85 7.70
CA ARG A 319 -15.49 22.29 7.86
C ARG A 319 -14.56 22.83 6.76
N ALA A 320 -13.48 22.13 6.45
CA ALA A 320 -12.57 22.51 5.38
C ALA A 320 -13.30 22.55 4.03
N PHE A 321 -14.16 21.57 3.77
CA PHE A 321 -15.00 21.51 2.57
C PHE A 321 -15.99 22.68 2.48
N ILE A 322 -16.82 22.89 3.52
CA ILE A 322 -17.93 23.86 3.49
C ILE A 322 -17.45 25.31 3.63
N LYS A 323 -16.44 25.54 4.47
CA LYS A 323 -15.98 26.90 4.83
C LYS A 323 -14.65 27.26 4.19
N GLY A 324 -13.77 26.28 4.01
CA GLY A 324 -12.45 26.47 3.37
C GLY A 324 -12.52 26.40 1.84
N GLY A 325 -13.51 25.70 1.28
CA GLY A 325 -13.59 25.46 -0.16
C GLY A 325 -12.68 24.34 -0.66
N ASP A 326 -12.03 23.59 0.24
CA ASP A 326 -11.20 22.44 -0.09
C ASP A 326 -12.00 21.41 -0.90
N ARG A 327 -11.40 20.90 -1.97
CA ARG A 327 -11.97 19.81 -2.77
C ARG A 327 -11.65 18.47 -2.12
N CYS A 328 -12.45 17.44 -2.44
CA CYS A 328 -12.14 16.06 -2.06
C CYS A 328 -10.75 15.65 -2.54
N PHE A 329 -10.37 16.05 -3.75
CA PHE A 329 -9.04 15.83 -4.32
C PHE A 329 -7.91 16.37 -3.42
N ASP A 330 -8.04 17.60 -2.92
CA ASP A 330 -6.98 18.28 -2.15
C ASP A 330 -6.71 17.64 -0.78
N CYS A 331 -7.54 16.69 -0.36
CA CYS A 331 -7.38 15.93 0.87
C CYS A 331 -7.17 14.42 0.62
N HIS A 332 -7.76 13.86 -0.44
CA HIS A 332 -7.85 12.41 -0.64
C HIS A 332 -7.01 11.85 -1.80
N ASP A 333 -6.46 12.66 -2.72
CA ASP A 333 -5.75 12.16 -3.93
C ASP A 333 -4.72 11.06 -3.61
N ASN A 334 -3.97 11.21 -2.52
CA ASN A 334 -2.91 10.29 -2.11
C ASN A 334 -3.36 9.14 -1.16
N GLU A 335 -4.63 9.08 -0.76
CA GLU A 335 -5.14 8.05 0.17
C GLU A 335 -6.31 7.22 -0.39
N ILE A 336 -6.76 7.49 -1.61
CA ILE A 336 -7.90 6.78 -2.25
C ILE A 336 -7.71 5.25 -2.25
N MET A 337 -6.49 4.76 -2.52
CA MET A 337 -6.19 3.33 -2.55
C MET A 337 -6.39 2.63 -1.19
N ASP A 338 -6.26 3.37 -0.08
CA ASP A 338 -6.44 2.85 1.28
C ASP A 338 -7.88 2.99 1.79
N MET A 339 -8.63 3.96 1.26
CA MET A 339 -9.99 4.28 1.72
C MET A 339 -10.96 3.10 1.50
N GLY A 340 -11.00 2.59 0.27
CA GLY A 340 -11.92 1.51 -0.12
C GLY A 340 -11.74 0.22 0.68
N PRO A 341 -10.50 -0.32 0.81
CA PRO A 341 -10.23 -1.49 1.64
C PRO A 341 -10.68 -1.35 3.10
N ARG A 342 -10.48 -0.18 3.73
CA ARG A 342 -10.94 0.07 5.12
C ARG A 342 -12.46 0.05 5.25
N ILE A 343 -13.19 0.49 4.23
CA ILE A 343 -14.66 0.45 4.20
C ILE A 343 -15.14 -1.00 4.02
N VAL A 344 -14.56 -1.73 3.07
CA VAL A 344 -14.89 -3.15 2.82
C VAL A 344 -14.56 -4.01 4.04
N GLY A 345 -13.42 -3.77 4.69
CA GLY A 345 -12.99 -4.48 5.89
C GLY A 345 -13.74 -4.11 7.17
N GLY A 346 -14.60 -3.08 7.14
CA GLY A 346 -15.34 -2.61 8.31
C GLY A 346 -14.47 -1.90 9.36
N GLU A 347 -13.24 -1.51 9.01
CA GLU A 347 -12.30 -0.82 9.90
C GLU A 347 -12.66 0.64 10.12
N HIS A 348 -13.47 1.24 9.22
CA HIS A 348 -13.86 2.63 9.33
C HIS A 348 -15.19 2.82 10.10
N GLU A 349 -15.09 3.20 11.39
CA GLU A 349 -16.25 3.30 12.30
C GLU A 349 -17.43 4.13 11.77
N LYS A 350 -17.15 5.18 10.96
CA LYS A 350 -18.15 6.14 10.46
C LYS A 350 -18.61 5.91 9.02
N ALA A 351 -17.90 5.08 8.25
CA ALA A 351 -18.18 4.84 6.83
C ALA A 351 -18.52 3.38 6.69
N GLN A 352 -19.80 3.09 6.92
CA GLN A 352 -20.27 1.72 7.06
C GLN A 352 -20.82 1.19 5.74
N GLU A 353 -20.57 -0.10 5.51
CA GLU A 353 -21.26 -0.90 4.52
C GLU A 353 -21.91 -2.09 5.25
N PRO A 354 -23.22 -2.08 5.51
CA PRO A 354 -23.88 -3.16 6.23
C PRO A 354 -24.03 -4.44 5.39
N THR A 355 -23.85 -4.37 4.08
CA THR A 355 -24.05 -5.48 3.14
C THR A 355 -22.85 -5.60 2.19
N VAL A 356 -21.65 -5.78 2.75
CA VAL A 356 -20.43 -5.97 1.95
C VAL A 356 -20.56 -7.29 1.18
N ILE A 357 -20.22 -7.27 -0.12
CA ILE A 357 -20.03 -8.49 -0.91
C ILE A 357 -18.69 -9.11 -0.46
N PRO A 358 -18.65 -10.33 0.10
CA PRO A 358 -17.42 -10.92 0.63
C PRO A 358 -16.35 -11.05 -0.46
N GLY A 359 -15.17 -10.45 -0.29
CA GLY A 359 -14.12 -10.44 -1.32
C GLY A 359 -14.17 -9.24 -2.28
N LYS A 360 -15.13 -8.32 -2.11
CA LYS A 360 -15.24 -7.12 -2.96
C LYS A 360 -13.94 -6.31 -2.96
N ARG A 361 -13.41 -6.04 -4.16
CA ARG A 361 -12.28 -5.13 -4.36
C ARG A 361 -12.57 -3.77 -3.74
N GLY A 362 -11.68 -3.29 -2.86
CA GLY A 362 -11.86 -2.01 -2.16
C GLY A 362 -11.55 -0.80 -3.04
N ALA A 363 -10.41 -0.81 -3.74
CA ALA A 363 -9.96 0.28 -4.60
C ALA A 363 -9.05 -0.25 -5.72
N PHE A 364 -8.90 0.52 -6.81
CA PHE A 364 -7.98 0.20 -7.91
C PHE A 364 -7.62 1.42 -8.76
N PRO A 365 -6.45 1.39 -9.44
CA PRO A 365 -6.04 2.44 -10.37
C PRO A 365 -6.75 2.32 -11.73
N VAL A 366 -7.06 3.47 -12.33
CA VAL A 366 -7.58 3.59 -13.70
C VAL A 366 -6.68 4.55 -14.49
N GLN A 367 -6.14 4.09 -15.61
CA GLN A 367 -5.40 4.94 -16.54
C GLN A 367 -6.36 5.76 -17.37
N VAL A 368 -6.25 7.08 -17.30
CA VAL A 368 -7.13 8.04 -17.96
C VAL A 368 -6.35 8.83 -19.00
N GLN A 369 -6.89 8.91 -20.21
CA GLN A 369 -6.37 9.70 -21.31
C GLN A 369 -7.49 10.55 -21.90
N ALA A 370 -7.18 11.80 -22.23
CA ALA A 370 -8.14 12.72 -22.82
C ALA A 370 -7.51 13.43 -24.02
N ALA A 371 -8.29 13.58 -25.09
CA ALA A 371 -7.86 14.27 -26.31
C ALA A 371 -9.05 14.94 -27.00
N HIS A 372 -8.79 15.88 -27.90
CA HIS A 372 -9.81 16.47 -28.76
C HIS A 372 -9.28 16.76 -30.16
N ASP A 373 -10.15 16.81 -31.16
CA ASP A 373 -9.81 17.24 -32.53
C ASP A 373 -10.27 18.69 -32.82
N GLY A 374 -10.96 19.31 -31.86
CA GLY A 374 -11.60 20.64 -32.00
C GLY A 374 -13.09 20.57 -32.28
N GLU A 375 -13.62 19.39 -32.61
CA GLU A 375 -15.06 19.11 -32.77
C GLU A 375 -15.57 18.10 -31.73
N ASN A 376 -14.74 17.13 -31.33
CA ASN A 376 -15.06 16.02 -30.44
C ASN A 376 -14.07 15.94 -29.28
N LEU A 377 -14.57 15.49 -28.13
CA LEU A 377 -13.82 15.01 -26.98
C LEU A 377 -13.70 13.49 -27.06
N TYR A 378 -12.49 12.98 -26.84
CA TYR A 378 -12.16 11.57 -26.75
C TYR A 378 -11.63 11.27 -25.35
N LEU A 379 -12.18 10.26 -24.69
CA LEU A 379 -11.73 9.78 -23.39
C LEU A 379 -11.42 8.29 -23.47
N ARG A 380 -10.30 7.86 -22.89
CA ARG A 380 -9.93 6.46 -22.74
C ARG A 380 -9.62 6.13 -21.29
N PHE A 381 -10.20 5.04 -20.81
CA PHE A 381 -10.05 4.53 -19.46
C PHE A 381 -9.58 3.08 -19.53
N GLN A 382 -8.57 2.71 -18.72
CA GLN A 382 -8.11 1.33 -18.64
C GLN A 382 -7.82 0.91 -17.21
N TRP A 383 -8.24 -0.31 -16.86
CA TRP A 383 -7.98 -0.90 -15.57
C TRP A 383 -7.97 -2.42 -15.67
N GLU A 384 -7.42 -3.06 -14.65
CA GLU A 384 -7.35 -4.52 -14.55
C GLU A 384 -8.69 -5.09 -14.10
N ALA A 385 -9.19 -6.11 -14.79
CA ALA A 385 -10.37 -6.87 -14.40
C ALA A 385 -10.13 -7.61 -13.07
N SER A 386 -11.19 -7.82 -12.30
CA SER A 386 -11.15 -8.72 -11.14
C SER A 386 -11.92 -10.00 -11.42
N GLU A 387 -11.56 -11.08 -10.71
CA GLU A 387 -12.37 -12.29 -10.69
C GLU A 387 -13.77 -12.02 -10.11
N HIS A 388 -14.75 -12.80 -10.58
CA HIS A 388 -16.13 -12.62 -10.14
C HIS A 388 -16.33 -13.04 -8.69
N THR A 389 -16.88 -12.12 -7.90
CA THR A 389 -17.21 -12.33 -6.50
C THR A 389 -18.74 -12.36 -6.32
N PRO A 390 -19.35 -13.54 -6.09
CA PRO A 390 -20.81 -13.65 -6.03
C PRO A 390 -21.45 -12.82 -4.92
N ALA A 391 -22.42 -11.97 -5.26
CA ALA A 391 -23.23 -11.25 -4.30
C ALA A 391 -24.18 -12.20 -3.55
N PRO A 392 -24.04 -12.40 -2.23
CA PRO A 392 -24.76 -13.45 -1.49
C PRO A 392 -26.26 -13.19 -1.35
N PHE A 393 -26.72 -11.99 -1.66
CA PHE A 393 -28.11 -11.55 -1.56
C PHE A 393 -28.81 -11.46 -2.93
N VAL A 394 -28.17 -11.96 -4.01
CA VAL A 394 -28.75 -12.02 -5.35
C VAL A 394 -28.71 -13.45 -5.87
N ASP A 395 -29.85 -13.95 -6.33
CA ASP A 395 -29.92 -15.26 -6.97
C ASP A 395 -29.02 -15.29 -8.23
N GLY A 396 -28.10 -16.25 -8.28
CA GLY A 396 -27.10 -16.35 -9.35
C GLY A 396 -25.85 -15.47 -9.17
N GLY A 397 -25.73 -14.74 -8.05
CA GLY A 397 -24.51 -14.02 -7.65
C GLY A 397 -24.17 -12.76 -8.43
N LYS A 398 -24.87 -12.48 -9.54
CA LYS A 398 -24.64 -11.32 -10.42
C LYS A 398 -25.81 -10.34 -10.34
N MET A 399 -25.55 -9.08 -9.98
CA MET A 399 -26.62 -8.06 -9.91
C MET A 399 -27.09 -7.62 -11.28
N ASP A 400 -26.16 -7.55 -12.24
CA ASP A 400 -26.40 -7.23 -13.64
C ASP A 400 -25.77 -8.32 -14.52
N PRO A 401 -26.44 -9.47 -14.72
CA PRO A 401 -25.86 -10.60 -15.44
C PRO A 401 -25.47 -10.31 -16.89
N GLU A 402 -26.11 -9.30 -17.50
CA GLU A 402 -25.90 -8.92 -18.89
C GLU A 402 -24.66 -8.05 -19.06
N ASN A 403 -24.23 -7.31 -18.03
CA ASN A 403 -23.16 -6.33 -18.14
C ASN A 403 -22.10 -6.57 -17.06
N PRO A 404 -20.98 -7.23 -17.40
CA PRO A 404 -19.83 -7.38 -16.50
C PRO A 404 -19.33 -6.04 -15.94
N VAL A 405 -19.38 -5.00 -16.78
CA VAL A 405 -18.97 -3.64 -16.44
C VAL A 405 -20.02 -2.64 -16.93
N LYS A 406 -20.32 -1.63 -16.10
CA LYS A 406 -20.89 -0.36 -16.58
C LYS A 406 -19.97 0.78 -16.21
N PHE A 407 -19.65 1.63 -17.18
CA PHE A 407 -18.74 2.74 -16.99
C PHE A 407 -19.46 4.05 -17.25
N ALA A 408 -19.44 4.96 -16.27
CA ALA A 408 -20.11 6.24 -16.36
C ALA A 408 -19.15 7.41 -16.12
N VAL A 409 -19.33 8.49 -16.87
CA VAL A 409 -18.62 9.77 -16.72
C VAL A 409 -19.64 10.86 -16.41
N MET A 410 -19.28 11.78 -15.50
CA MET A 410 -20.03 12.99 -15.21
C MET A 410 -19.21 14.23 -15.53
N LEU A 411 -19.83 15.21 -16.19
CA LEU A 411 -19.26 16.50 -16.55
C LEU A 411 -20.12 17.65 -16.00
N ALA A 412 -19.49 18.67 -15.44
CA ALA A 412 -20.21 19.82 -14.90
C ALA A 412 -19.40 21.12 -14.99
N THR A 413 -20.06 22.27 -14.87
CA THR A 413 -19.41 23.57 -14.63
C THR A 413 -19.27 23.83 -13.13
N ASP A 414 -18.60 24.92 -12.77
CA ASP A 414 -18.50 25.38 -11.37
C ASP A 414 -19.77 26.09 -10.88
N ASP A 415 -20.74 26.30 -11.76
CA ASP A 415 -22.03 26.93 -11.41
C ASP A 415 -22.95 25.96 -10.65
N VAL A 416 -22.68 24.64 -10.74
CA VAL A 416 -23.40 23.60 -9.99
C VAL A 416 -22.84 23.49 -8.57
N GLU A 417 -23.71 23.54 -7.57
CA GLU A 417 -23.34 23.51 -6.15
C GLU A 417 -22.51 22.26 -5.83
N TYR A 418 -21.31 22.50 -5.27
CA TYR A 418 -20.30 21.50 -4.94
C TYR A 418 -19.72 20.70 -6.10
N ALA A 419 -20.06 20.94 -7.37
CA ALA A 419 -19.47 20.21 -8.48
C ALA A 419 -17.94 20.35 -8.51
N ALA A 420 -17.44 21.56 -8.22
CA ALA A 420 -16.01 21.85 -8.12
C ALA A 420 -15.31 21.11 -6.97
N GLN A 421 -15.97 20.93 -5.82
CA GLN A 421 -15.38 20.31 -4.64
C GLN A 421 -15.58 18.80 -4.57
N ALA A 422 -16.72 18.28 -5.02
CA ALA A 422 -17.17 16.92 -4.79
C ALA A 422 -17.32 16.07 -6.07
N GLY A 423 -17.29 16.68 -7.26
CA GLY A 423 -17.50 15.97 -8.53
C GLY A 423 -18.78 15.12 -8.51
N CYS A 424 -18.65 13.83 -8.86
CA CYS A 424 -19.75 12.85 -8.86
C CYS A 424 -20.51 12.73 -7.52
N TRP A 425 -19.87 13.08 -6.40
CA TRP A 425 -20.48 12.93 -5.08
C TRP A 425 -21.62 13.88 -4.80
N GLY A 426 -21.62 15.05 -5.45
CA GLY A 426 -22.65 16.07 -5.28
C GLY A 426 -24.06 15.56 -5.60
N THR A 427 -24.15 14.43 -6.31
CA THR A 427 -25.41 13.78 -6.72
C THR A 427 -25.81 12.59 -5.85
N CYS A 428 -24.99 12.21 -4.87
CA CYS A 428 -25.19 11.03 -4.03
C CYS A 428 -25.83 11.41 -2.69
N HIS A 429 -27.11 11.06 -2.49
CA HIS A 429 -27.89 11.43 -1.30
C HIS A 429 -28.31 10.23 -0.45
N HIS A 430 -28.46 10.45 0.85
CA HIS A 430 -28.78 9.42 1.84
C HIS A 430 -30.16 8.75 1.63
N ASP A 431 -31.05 9.39 0.88
CA ASP A 431 -32.42 8.95 0.57
C ASP A 431 -32.55 8.31 -0.82
N MET A 432 -31.44 8.07 -1.51
CA MET A 432 -31.43 7.39 -2.81
C MET A 432 -31.70 5.88 -2.71
N ASN A 433 -32.01 5.25 -3.85
CA ASN A 433 -32.19 3.81 -3.94
C ASN A 433 -30.98 3.04 -3.38
N GLY A 434 -31.23 2.17 -2.39
CA GLY A 434 -30.21 1.39 -1.68
C GLY A 434 -29.47 2.13 -0.55
N MET A 435 -29.76 3.42 -0.33
CA MET A 435 -29.13 4.23 0.73
C MET A 435 -29.96 4.20 2.04
N PRO A 436 -29.35 4.53 3.20
CA PRO A 436 -29.96 4.26 4.52
C PRO A 436 -31.34 4.87 4.77
N HIS A 437 -31.66 5.99 4.15
CA HIS A 437 -32.90 6.73 4.39
C HIS A 437 -33.87 6.71 3.21
N LEU A 438 -33.71 5.75 2.28
CA LEU A 438 -34.68 5.53 1.20
C LEU A 438 -36.12 5.51 1.75
N PRO A 439 -37.03 6.35 1.22
CA PRO A 439 -38.42 6.32 1.63
C PRO A 439 -39.11 5.05 1.13
N GLU A 440 -39.98 4.48 1.97
CA GLU A 440 -40.68 3.24 1.65
C GLU A 440 -41.52 3.39 0.37
N GLY A 441 -41.41 2.42 -0.55
CA GLY A 441 -42.14 2.41 -1.81
C GLY A 441 -41.67 3.44 -2.85
N GLN A 442 -40.61 4.20 -2.59
CA GLN A 442 -40.07 5.19 -3.53
C GLN A 442 -38.85 4.67 -4.27
N LYS A 443 -38.68 5.10 -5.52
CA LYS A 443 -37.48 4.86 -6.33
C LYS A 443 -36.77 6.19 -6.58
N VAL A 444 -36.01 6.64 -5.59
CA VAL A 444 -35.29 7.92 -5.64
C VAL A 444 -33.98 7.74 -6.43
N THR A 445 -33.81 8.52 -7.49
CA THR A 445 -32.59 8.54 -8.32
C THR A 445 -31.64 9.66 -7.88
N LYS A 446 -30.52 9.85 -8.60
CA LYS A 446 -29.59 10.96 -8.35
C LYS A 446 -30.29 12.30 -8.61
N TYR A 447 -30.01 13.30 -7.78
CA TYR A 447 -30.52 14.67 -7.94
C TYR A 447 -29.49 15.69 -7.44
N LEU A 448 -29.75 16.97 -7.72
CA LEU A 448 -28.94 18.12 -7.30
C LEU A 448 -29.71 19.02 -6.34
N ALA A 449 -28.99 19.81 -5.52
CA ALA A 449 -29.58 20.72 -4.53
C ALA A 449 -30.46 21.79 -5.18
N GLU A 450 -30.07 22.25 -6.37
CA GLU A 450 -30.75 23.22 -7.21
C GLU A 450 -32.16 22.78 -7.57
N SER A 451 -32.43 21.47 -7.63
CA SER A 451 -33.77 20.95 -7.89
C SER A 451 -34.66 20.88 -6.64
N ARG A 452 -34.14 21.21 -5.45
CA ARG A 452 -34.82 21.05 -4.16
C ARG A 452 -35.02 22.39 -3.46
N THR A 453 -36.07 22.50 -2.64
CA THR A 453 -36.27 23.65 -1.74
C THR A 453 -35.37 23.57 -0.50
N GLY A 454 -34.66 22.45 -0.31
CA GLY A 454 -33.65 22.24 0.72
C GLY A 454 -33.33 20.76 0.91
N ILE A 455 -32.19 20.45 1.54
CA ILE A 455 -31.77 19.07 1.84
C ILE A 455 -31.49 18.97 3.35
N GLU A 456 -32.04 17.93 4.01
CA GLU A 456 -31.76 17.67 5.42
C GLU A 456 -30.40 16.97 5.56
N ILE A 457 -29.37 17.74 5.94
CA ILE A 457 -28.01 17.23 6.15
C ILE A 457 -27.85 16.54 7.51
N LYS A 458 -28.38 17.16 8.58
CA LYS A 458 -27.98 16.85 9.95
C LYS A 458 -28.72 15.64 10.52
N GLY A 459 -29.97 15.42 10.11
CA GLY A 459 -30.84 14.36 10.63
C GLY A 459 -31.27 14.61 12.09
N LYS A 460 -31.34 15.90 12.51
CA LYS A 460 -31.64 16.26 13.90
C LYS A 460 -32.99 15.69 14.33
N ARG A 461 -33.07 15.24 15.60
CA ARG A 461 -34.31 14.71 16.22
C ARG A 461 -34.93 13.53 15.46
N GLY A 462 -34.10 12.70 14.81
CA GLY A 462 -34.56 11.51 14.09
C GLY A 462 -35.13 11.82 12.70
N LYS A 463 -34.94 13.03 12.17
CA LYS A 463 -35.30 13.34 10.78
C LYS A 463 -34.46 12.49 9.82
N LYS A 464 -35.12 11.94 8.79
CA LYS A 464 -34.44 11.29 7.67
C LYS A 464 -33.65 12.34 6.88
N ARG A 465 -32.41 12.02 6.57
CA ARG A 465 -31.52 12.84 5.74
C ARG A 465 -31.88 12.74 4.27
N GLY A 466 -31.66 13.81 3.52
CA GLY A 466 -32.02 13.92 2.10
C GLY A 466 -33.09 14.99 1.81
N GLY A 467 -33.57 15.00 0.58
CA GLY A 467 -34.47 16.02 0.03
C GLY A 467 -35.41 15.51 -1.07
N TRP A 468 -35.62 14.20 -1.19
CA TRP A 468 -36.52 13.62 -2.20
C TRP A 468 -37.93 14.25 -2.20
N ASP A 469 -38.47 14.59 -1.03
CA ASP A 469 -39.82 15.16 -0.82
C ASP A 469 -39.88 16.67 -1.03
N LYS A 470 -38.74 17.31 -1.31
CA LYS A 470 -38.59 18.77 -1.41
C LYS A 470 -38.34 19.21 -2.85
N ARG A 471 -38.82 18.45 -3.83
CA ARG A 471 -38.67 18.78 -5.24
C ARG A 471 -39.33 20.13 -5.55
N LYS A 472 -38.61 21.03 -6.23
CA LYS A 472 -39.14 22.32 -6.71
C LYS A 472 -40.25 22.09 -7.76
N PRO A 473 -41.12 23.09 -8.00
CA PRO A 473 -42.03 23.08 -9.15
C PRO A 473 -41.29 22.87 -10.48
N ASP A 474 -41.94 22.22 -11.46
CA ASP A 474 -41.30 21.90 -12.75
C ASP A 474 -40.80 23.14 -13.50
N ALA A 475 -41.51 24.27 -13.40
CA ALA A 475 -41.09 25.52 -14.04
C ALA A 475 -39.74 26.02 -13.51
N ASP A 476 -39.50 25.89 -12.20
CA ASP A 476 -38.24 26.28 -11.58
C ASP A 476 -37.12 25.30 -11.99
N ILE A 477 -37.40 24.00 -12.03
CA ILE A 477 -36.44 22.98 -12.49
C ILE A 477 -36.04 23.22 -13.95
N GLN A 478 -37.00 23.56 -14.82
CA GLN A 478 -36.69 23.91 -16.21
C GLN A 478 -35.87 25.20 -16.32
N ALA A 479 -36.08 26.16 -15.42
CA ALA A 479 -35.25 27.36 -15.34
C ALA A 479 -33.80 27.04 -14.93
N GLU A 480 -33.60 26.17 -13.93
CA GLU A 480 -32.26 25.69 -13.54
C GLU A 480 -31.57 24.94 -14.70
N LEU A 481 -32.31 24.06 -15.40
CA LEU A 481 -31.80 23.35 -16.58
C LEU A 481 -31.38 24.32 -17.68
N GLY A 482 -32.21 25.34 -17.96
CA GLY A 482 -31.91 26.39 -18.93
C GLY A 482 -30.77 27.33 -18.52
N ALA A 483 -30.50 27.45 -17.23
CA ALA A 483 -29.35 28.18 -16.68
C ALA A 483 -28.04 27.38 -16.74
N GLY A 484 -28.09 26.08 -17.10
CA GLY A 484 -26.92 25.21 -17.12
C GLY A 484 -26.59 24.56 -15.78
N HIS A 485 -27.47 24.64 -14.79
CA HIS A 485 -27.28 24.02 -13.48
C HIS A 485 -27.66 22.54 -13.52
N PHE A 486 -26.88 21.73 -14.24
CA PHE A 486 -27.05 20.28 -14.32
C PHE A 486 -25.68 19.60 -14.44
N ILE A 487 -25.65 18.30 -14.16
CA ILE A 487 -24.47 17.46 -14.41
C ILE A 487 -24.77 16.57 -15.61
N ASP A 488 -24.00 16.71 -16.68
CA ASP A 488 -24.03 15.86 -17.86
C ASP A 488 -23.50 14.46 -17.48
N ILE A 489 -24.20 13.40 -17.89
CA ILE A 489 -23.83 12.01 -17.59
C ILE A 489 -23.82 11.16 -18.86
N LEU A 490 -22.72 10.44 -19.04
CA LEU A 490 -22.45 9.55 -20.15
C LEU A 490 -22.23 8.14 -19.59
N ARG A 491 -22.82 7.11 -20.20
CA ARG A 491 -22.59 5.72 -19.75
C ARG A 491 -22.50 4.73 -20.92
N VAL A 492 -21.65 3.73 -20.75
CA VAL A 492 -21.58 2.55 -21.61
C VAL A 492 -21.74 1.27 -20.78
N ASN A 493 -22.52 0.33 -21.30
CA ASN A 493 -22.78 -0.97 -20.69
C ASN A 493 -22.03 -2.05 -21.50
N SER A 494 -21.13 -2.82 -20.87
CA SER A 494 -20.15 -3.61 -21.62
C SER A 494 -20.72 -4.80 -22.38
N GLY A 495 -21.73 -5.50 -21.84
CA GLY A 495 -22.27 -6.70 -22.50
C GLY A 495 -23.35 -6.41 -23.53
N THR A 496 -24.09 -5.31 -23.38
CA THR A 496 -25.10 -4.88 -24.36
C THR A 496 -24.56 -3.92 -25.41
N GLY A 497 -23.43 -3.26 -25.15
CA GLY A 497 -22.90 -2.18 -25.98
C GLY A 497 -23.76 -0.90 -25.95
N GLN A 498 -24.79 -0.85 -25.10
CA GLN A 498 -25.68 0.29 -25.01
C GLN A 498 -24.92 1.51 -24.52
N THR A 499 -25.08 2.62 -25.24
CA THR A 499 -24.61 3.95 -24.84
C THR A 499 -25.77 4.82 -24.38
N GLU A 500 -25.49 5.66 -23.40
CA GLU A 500 -26.46 6.56 -22.79
C GLU A 500 -25.82 7.94 -22.61
N ASP A 501 -26.63 8.98 -22.83
CA ASP A 501 -26.22 10.38 -22.87
C ASP A 501 -27.38 11.24 -22.38
N GLY A 502 -27.20 11.88 -21.22
CA GLY A 502 -28.25 12.65 -20.54
C GLY A 502 -27.70 13.50 -19.39
N TYR A 503 -28.51 13.74 -18.36
CA TYR A 503 -28.16 14.62 -17.26
C TYR A 503 -28.77 14.25 -15.91
N ILE A 504 -28.24 14.89 -14.86
CA ILE A 504 -28.76 14.87 -13.50
C ILE A 504 -29.13 16.30 -13.10
N LEU A 505 -30.39 16.47 -12.70
CA LEU A 505 -30.88 17.68 -12.03
C LEU A 505 -31.92 17.33 -10.97
N ALA A 506 -33.18 17.16 -11.35
CA ALA A 506 -34.23 16.75 -10.43
C ALA A 506 -34.28 15.23 -10.25
N ASP A 507 -33.87 14.53 -11.31
CA ASP A 507 -33.80 13.09 -11.48
C ASP A 507 -32.61 12.79 -12.39
N ARG A 508 -32.18 11.52 -12.42
CA ARG A 508 -31.20 11.02 -13.40
C ARG A 508 -31.90 10.64 -14.70
N VAL A 509 -31.65 11.41 -15.75
CA VAL A 509 -32.12 11.18 -17.11
C VAL A 509 -30.96 10.62 -17.93
N MET A 510 -31.13 9.46 -18.58
CA MET A 510 -30.05 8.77 -19.32
C MET A 510 -30.19 8.89 -20.86
N GLU A 511 -31.11 9.74 -21.33
CA GLU A 511 -31.41 9.94 -22.74
C GLU A 511 -31.62 11.43 -23.02
N GLY A 512 -31.55 11.81 -24.31
CA GLY A 512 -31.85 13.17 -24.76
C GLY A 512 -30.64 14.05 -25.05
N GLY A 513 -29.42 13.57 -24.76
CA GLY A 513 -28.18 14.19 -25.21
C GLY A 513 -27.94 14.04 -26.72
N GLN A 514 -26.86 14.65 -27.21
CA GLN A 514 -26.52 14.69 -28.64
C GLN A 514 -26.02 13.35 -29.21
N GLY A 515 -25.73 12.38 -28.34
CA GLY A 515 -25.28 11.04 -28.66
C GLY A 515 -23.85 10.77 -28.18
N LEU A 516 -23.67 9.61 -27.56
CA LEU A 516 -22.38 9.05 -27.16
C LEU A 516 -22.03 7.87 -28.07
N SER A 517 -20.83 7.91 -28.66
CA SER A 517 -20.20 6.74 -29.28
C SER A 517 -19.17 6.18 -28.31
N ALA A 518 -19.36 4.96 -27.84
CA ALA A 518 -18.45 4.35 -26.87
C ALA A 518 -18.30 2.84 -27.10
N SER A 519 -17.16 2.30 -26.68
CA SER A 519 -16.87 0.86 -26.65
C SER A 519 -16.27 0.49 -25.31
N ALA A 520 -16.63 -0.69 -24.79
CA ALA A 520 -16.05 -1.26 -23.57
C ALA A 520 -15.61 -2.69 -23.88
N THR A 521 -14.30 -2.92 -23.94
CA THR A 521 -13.71 -4.19 -24.37
C THR A 521 -12.76 -4.73 -23.31
N LEU A 522 -12.79 -6.04 -23.11
CA LEU A 522 -11.82 -6.76 -22.27
C LEU A 522 -10.77 -7.40 -23.19
N ASP A 523 -9.50 -7.06 -23.00
CA ASP A 523 -8.36 -7.63 -23.73
C ASP A 523 -7.34 -8.16 -22.73
N GLY A 524 -7.18 -9.50 -22.69
CA GLY A 524 -6.57 -10.19 -21.56
C GLY A 524 -7.31 -9.82 -20.26
N ASP A 525 -6.55 -9.40 -19.24
CA ASP A 525 -7.10 -8.95 -17.96
C ASP A 525 -7.30 -7.43 -17.91
N THR A 526 -7.29 -6.71 -19.04
CA THR A 526 -7.44 -5.25 -19.07
C THR A 526 -8.73 -4.82 -19.71
N TRP A 527 -9.61 -4.19 -18.94
CA TRP A 527 -10.74 -3.44 -19.47
C TRP A 527 -10.25 -2.16 -20.14
N THR A 528 -10.78 -1.87 -21.32
CA THR A 528 -10.56 -0.61 -22.04
C THR A 528 -11.90 -0.02 -22.43
N VAL A 529 -12.18 1.19 -21.95
CA VAL A 529 -13.34 1.98 -22.36
C VAL A 529 -12.86 3.17 -23.18
N VAL A 530 -13.43 3.34 -24.37
CA VAL A 530 -13.20 4.51 -25.23
C VAL A 530 -14.54 5.20 -25.44
N MET A 531 -14.58 6.51 -25.20
CA MET A 531 -15.76 7.35 -25.35
C MET A 531 -15.46 8.52 -26.29
N GLN A 532 -16.38 8.80 -27.20
CA GLN A 532 -16.38 9.95 -28.10
C GLN A 532 -17.71 10.69 -27.96
N ARG A 533 -17.62 11.99 -27.71
CA ARG A 533 -18.76 12.92 -27.80
C ARG A 533 -18.37 14.22 -28.48
N LYS A 534 -19.34 14.92 -29.06
CA LYS A 534 -19.10 16.25 -29.62
C LYS A 534 -18.86 17.27 -28.49
N LEU A 535 -18.03 18.26 -28.77
CA LEU A 535 -17.78 19.36 -27.84
C LEU A 535 -18.97 20.32 -27.76
N ALA A 536 -19.53 20.70 -28.91
CA ALA A 536 -20.68 21.59 -28.99
C ALA A 536 -21.98 20.79 -29.03
N SER A 537 -22.88 21.06 -28.09
CA SER A 537 -24.23 20.48 -28.03
C SER A 537 -25.31 21.54 -28.15
N ASP A 538 -26.37 21.22 -28.89
CA ASP A 538 -27.60 22.01 -28.97
C ASP A 538 -28.75 21.42 -28.13
N LYS A 539 -28.48 20.36 -27.35
CA LYS A 539 -29.49 19.64 -26.57
C LYS A 539 -29.59 20.21 -25.15
N PRO A 540 -30.82 20.44 -24.65
CA PRO A 540 -31.02 20.77 -23.23
C PRO A 540 -30.52 19.64 -22.33
N GLY A 541 -29.72 19.99 -21.31
CA GLY A 541 -29.14 18.98 -20.42
C GLY A 541 -27.94 18.24 -21.01
N ASP A 542 -27.25 18.80 -22.00
CA ASP A 542 -26.00 18.25 -22.54
C ASP A 542 -24.97 19.38 -22.66
N LEU A 543 -23.79 19.18 -22.10
CA LEU A 543 -22.87 20.29 -21.83
C LEU A 543 -22.07 20.66 -23.07
N SER A 544 -22.16 21.93 -23.50
CA SER A 544 -21.25 22.48 -24.51
C SER A 544 -19.89 22.79 -23.90
N LEU A 545 -18.86 22.06 -24.32
CA LEU A 545 -17.48 22.19 -23.85
C LEU A 545 -16.67 23.16 -24.73
N ALA A 546 -16.63 24.43 -24.33
CA ALA A 546 -15.69 25.40 -24.86
C ALA A 546 -14.25 25.10 -24.42
N LEU A 547 -13.30 25.18 -25.37
CA LEU A 547 -11.88 24.85 -25.16
C LEU A 547 -11.14 25.80 -24.22
N ASP A 548 -11.65 27.01 -23.99
CA ASP A 548 -11.06 28.03 -23.11
C ASP A 548 -11.54 27.93 -21.66
N LYS A 549 -12.37 26.93 -21.34
CA LYS A 549 -12.93 26.71 -20.01
C LYS A 549 -12.42 25.42 -19.38
N VAL A 550 -12.54 25.37 -18.06
CA VAL A 550 -12.24 24.20 -17.24
C VAL A 550 -13.54 23.62 -16.71
N TYR A 551 -13.65 22.29 -16.73
CA TYR A 551 -14.85 21.55 -16.33
C TYR A 551 -14.55 20.60 -15.19
N ASN A 552 -15.58 20.19 -14.46
CA ASN A 552 -15.49 19.17 -13.44
C ASN A 552 -15.73 17.80 -14.07
N LEU A 553 -14.81 16.87 -13.82
CA LEU A 553 -14.85 15.49 -14.30
C LEU A 553 -14.87 14.55 -13.10
N GLY A 554 -15.78 13.58 -13.14
CA GLY A 554 -15.69 12.39 -12.31
C GLY A 554 -16.23 11.18 -13.05
N PHE A 555 -15.90 9.98 -12.58
CA PHE A 555 -16.35 8.75 -13.22
C PHE A 555 -16.58 7.64 -12.20
N ALA A 556 -17.31 6.63 -12.64
CA ALA A 556 -17.72 5.49 -11.84
C ALA A 556 -17.62 4.19 -12.63
N VAL A 557 -17.22 3.13 -11.93
CA VAL A 557 -17.11 1.78 -12.48
C VAL A 557 -17.99 0.85 -11.65
N HIS A 558 -19.06 0.36 -12.26
CA HIS A 558 -19.76 -0.83 -11.79
C HIS A 558 -18.97 -2.03 -12.31
N ASP A 559 -17.97 -2.47 -11.55
CA ASP A 559 -17.19 -3.66 -11.87
C ASP A 559 -17.86 -4.92 -11.32
N ASP A 560 -17.49 -6.08 -11.84
CA ASP A 560 -17.92 -7.38 -11.35
C ASP A 560 -19.46 -7.58 -11.31
N TYR A 561 -20.14 -7.25 -12.41
CA TYR A 561 -21.60 -7.41 -12.55
C TYR A 561 -22.41 -6.69 -11.48
N THR A 562 -21.83 -5.67 -10.84
CA THR A 562 -22.50 -4.93 -9.77
C THR A 562 -23.48 -3.90 -10.34
N ASP A 563 -24.50 -3.55 -9.54
CA ASP A 563 -25.44 -2.49 -9.88
C ASP A 563 -25.73 -1.58 -8.69
N GLY A 564 -26.39 -0.45 -8.95
CA GLY A 564 -26.83 0.48 -7.92
C GLY A 564 -25.65 1.10 -7.19
N ARG A 565 -25.61 0.96 -5.86
CA ARG A 565 -24.59 1.58 -5.01
C ARG A 565 -23.29 0.79 -4.91
N TYR A 566 -23.22 -0.42 -5.48
CA TYR A 566 -22.06 -1.32 -5.33
C TYR A 566 -20.90 -1.01 -6.29
N HIS A 567 -20.74 0.26 -6.70
CA HIS A 567 -19.74 0.70 -7.68
C HIS A 567 -18.56 1.43 -7.03
N HIS A 568 -17.47 1.50 -7.78
CA HIS A 568 -16.30 2.32 -7.46
C HIS A 568 -16.45 3.69 -8.09
N VAL A 569 -15.87 4.70 -7.44
CA VAL A 569 -16.05 6.10 -7.79
C VAL A 569 -14.73 6.85 -7.68
N SER A 570 -14.52 7.79 -8.60
CA SER A 570 -13.46 8.78 -8.50
C SER A 570 -13.89 9.91 -7.55
N VAL A 571 -12.92 10.63 -6.99
CA VAL A 571 -13.16 12.00 -6.51
C VAL A 571 -13.33 12.96 -7.71
N GLY A 572 -13.65 14.23 -7.48
CA GLY A 572 -13.74 15.24 -8.54
C GLY A 572 -12.37 15.71 -9.02
N TYR A 573 -12.18 15.77 -10.34
CA TYR A 573 -10.98 16.28 -11.02
C TYR A 573 -11.37 17.43 -11.96
N LYS A 574 -10.43 18.29 -12.37
CA LYS A 574 -10.66 19.27 -13.43
C LYS A 574 -10.23 18.70 -14.79
N LEU A 575 -11.10 18.89 -15.77
CA LEU A 575 -10.87 18.66 -17.20
C LEU A 575 -10.59 19.99 -17.88
N GLY A 576 -9.40 20.15 -18.44
CA GLY A 576 -9.03 21.28 -19.30
C GLY A 576 -8.75 20.84 -20.73
N PHE A 577 -8.68 21.80 -21.65
CA PHE A 577 -8.28 21.57 -23.04
C PHE A 577 -6.98 22.31 -23.32
N ASP A 578 -5.98 21.59 -23.82
CA ASP A 578 -4.62 22.11 -24.02
C ASP A 578 -4.07 22.88 -22.80
N ASN A 579 -4.46 22.46 -21.59
CA ASN A 579 -4.12 23.10 -20.32
C ASN A 579 -3.46 22.09 -19.37
N ALA A 580 -2.13 22.12 -19.32
CA ALA A 580 -1.32 21.23 -18.49
C ALA A 580 -1.46 21.46 -16.97
N GLU A 581 -2.08 22.57 -16.54
CA GLU A 581 -2.32 22.84 -15.12
C GLU A 581 -3.55 22.10 -14.57
N THR A 582 -4.42 21.58 -15.46
CA THR A 582 -5.59 20.78 -15.06
C THR A 582 -5.22 19.34 -14.76
N GLU A 583 -5.94 18.69 -13.83
CA GLU A 583 -5.59 17.32 -13.46
C GLU A 583 -5.80 16.34 -14.62
N VAL A 584 -6.80 16.55 -15.48
CA VAL A 584 -7.01 15.82 -16.73
C VAL A 584 -6.98 16.81 -17.89
N ASN A 585 -5.93 16.73 -18.70
CA ASN A 585 -5.75 17.61 -19.86
C ASN A 585 -6.14 16.88 -21.15
N ALA A 586 -7.22 17.33 -21.79
CA ALA A 586 -7.55 16.92 -23.15
C ALA A 586 -6.63 17.64 -24.14
N VAL A 587 -5.71 16.90 -24.75
CA VAL A 587 -4.75 17.47 -25.71
C VAL A 587 -5.27 17.39 -27.15
N LYS A 588 -4.96 18.40 -27.97
CA LYS A 588 -5.33 18.40 -29.38
C LYS A 588 -4.62 17.27 -30.16
N ARG A 589 -5.38 16.44 -30.87
CA ARG A 589 -4.88 15.32 -31.71
C ARG A 589 -5.73 15.12 -32.96
N ASP A 590 -5.08 14.70 -34.04
CA ASP A 590 -5.74 14.29 -35.28
C ASP A 590 -6.30 12.86 -35.13
N VAL A 591 -7.48 12.62 -35.73
CA VAL A 591 -8.20 11.33 -35.62
C VAL A 591 -7.97 10.51 -36.88
N LYS A 592 -7.50 9.26 -36.71
CA LYS A 592 -7.38 8.28 -37.81
C LYS A 592 -8.69 7.49 -37.93
N ALA A 593 -9.12 7.19 -39.15
CA ALA A 593 -10.28 6.32 -39.38
C ALA A 593 -10.05 4.91 -38.79
N ALA A 594 -11.10 4.33 -38.19
CA ALA A 594 -11.02 3.02 -37.53
C ALA A 594 -10.52 1.92 -38.49
N PRO A 595 -9.55 1.07 -38.10
CA PRO A 595 -9.22 -0.13 -38.85
C PRO A 595 -10.36 -1.15 -38.77
N ALA A 596 -10.63 -1.85 -39.87
CA ALA A 596 -11.60 -2.95 -39.93
C ALA A 596 -11.20 -4.09 -38.98
N ALA A 597 -12.18 -4.60 -38.23
CA ALA A 597 -12.02 -5.63 -37.22
C ALA A 597 -11.32 -6.90 -37.75
N ALA A 598 -10.36 -7.41 -36.98
CA ALA A 598 -9.86 -8.76 -37.11
C ALA A 598 -10.92 -9.74 -36.57
N ALA A 599 -11.13 -10.85 -37.28
CA ALA A 599 -12.13 -11.87 -36.98
C ALA A 599 -11.95 -12.49 -35.58
N PRO A 600 -13.02 -12.98 -34.92
CA PRO A 600 -12.87 -13.72 -33.67
C PRO A 600 -12.12 -15.03 -33.96
N ALA A 601 -10.99 -15.21 -33.28
CA ALA A 601 -10.29 -16.47 -33.29
C ALA A 601 -11.15 -17.51 -32.56
N ALA A 602 -11.72 -18.42 -33.34
CA ALA A 602 -12.19 -19.70 -32.81
C ALA A 602 -11.01 -20.37 -32.11
N ALA A 603 -11.25 -20.87 -30.89
CA ALA A 603 -10.31 -21.68 -30.14
C ALA A 603 -9.79 -22.83 -31.03
N ALA A 604 -8.57 -22.66 -31.53
CA ALA A 604 -7.84 -23.66 -32.28
C ALA A 604 -6.61 -24.01 -31.45
N SER A 605 -6.64 -25.22 -30.93
CA SER A 605 -5.53 -25.93 -30.31
C SER A 605 -4.21 -25.67 -31.05
N GLN A 606 -3.28 -24.98 -30.41
CA GLN A 606 -1.89 -24.97 -30.86
C GLN A 606 -1.13 -26.11 -30.19
N ALA A 607 -0.56 -26.96 -31.04
CA ALA A 607 0.38 -27.99 -30.66
C ALA A 607 1.66 -27.34 -30.15
N SER A 608 1.96 -27.58 -28.88
CA SER A 608 3.25 -27.35 -28.23
C SER A 608 4.33 -28.19 -28.89
N GLY A 609 5.37 -27.54 -29.41
CA GLY A 609 6.64 -28.19 -29.68
C GLY A 609 7.44 -28.34 -28.39
N GLY A 610 7.38 -29.53 -27.78
CA GLY A 610 8.43 -30.04 -26.89
C GLY A 610 8.46 -29.54 -25.46
N GLY A 611 7.40 -29.77 -24.69
CA GLY A 611 7.38 -29.65 -23.23
C GLY A 611 6.01 -30.09 -22.72
N ALA A 612 5.77 -31.40 -22.66
CA ALA A 612 4.50 -31.95 -22.20
C ALA A 612 4.15 -31.44 -20.79
N GLU A 613 2.93 -30.90 -20.62
CA GLU A 613 2.06 -30.97 -19.43
C GLU A 613 2.72 -31.31 -18.07
N VAL A 614 3.75 -30.58 -17.63
CA VAL A 614 4.28 -30.76 -16.27
C VAL A 614 3.23 -30.22 -15.31
N ALA A 615 2.73 -31.09 -14.43
CA ALA A 615 1.72 -30.75 -13.42
C ALA A 615 0.36 -30.26 -13.97
N ALA A 616 -0.06 -30.68 -15.18
CA ALA A 616 -1.34 -30.24 -15.76
C ALA A 616 -2.59 -30.60 -14.93
N ASN A 617 -2.47 -31.61 -14.05
CA ASN A 617 -3.54 -32.04 -13.14
C ASN A 617 -3.45 -31.40 -11.74
N VAL A 618 -2.47 -30.53 -11.49
CA VAL A 618 -2.33 -29.83 -10.21
C VAL A 618 -3.30 -28.66 -10.16
N ASP A 619 -4.10 -28.61 -9.10
CA ASP A 619 -4.99 -27.49 -8.82
C ASP A 619 -4.21 -26.43 -8.02
N TRP A 620 -3.56 -25.51 -8.74
CA TRP A 620 -2.74 -24.46 -8.11
C TRP A 620 -3.54 -23.53 -7.17
N SER A 621 -4.87 -23.51 -7.25
CA SER A 621 -5.71 -22.76 -6.29
C SER A 621 -5.75 -23.39 -4.89
N LYS A 622 -5.39 -24.68 -4.77
CA LYS A 622 -5.28 -25.42 -3.50
C LYS A 622 -3.84 -25.57 -3.02
N ALA A 623 -2.87 -25.17 -3.82
CA ALA A 623 -1.47 -25.16 -3.41
C ALA A 623 -1.28 -24.06 -2.35
N SER A 624 -0.39 -24.28 -1.40
CA SER A 624 0.07 -23.17 -0.57
C SER A 624 0.80 -22.16 -1.44
N ASP A 625 0.78 -20.91 -1.02
CA ASP A 625 1.40 -19.81 -1.73
C ASP A 625 2.21 -18.94 -0.76
N ARG A 626 3.38 -18.48 -1.20
CA ARG A 626 4.21 -17.54 -0.46
C ARG A 626 5.01 -16.69 -1.44
N GLU A 627 5.01 -15.39 -1.21
CA GLU A 627 5.96 -14.50 -1.87
C GLU A 627 7.33 -14.61 -1.17
N ILE A 628 8.37 -14.93 -1.95
CA ILE A 628 9.77 -14.99 -1.49
C ILE A 628 10.57 -13.96 -2.26
N SER A 629 11.11 -12.98 -1.54
CA SER A 629 12.05 -12.01 -2.10
C SER A 629 13.41 -12.66 -2.33
N ILE A 630 14.03 -12.35 -3.47
CA ILE A 630 15.41 -12.73 -3.77
C ILE A 630 16.25 -11.50 -4.09
N PHE A 631 17.54 -11.57 -3.79
CA PHE A 631 18.46 -10.44 -3.96
C PHE A 631 19.74 -10.83 -4.67
N TYR A 632 20.39 -9.85 -5.28
CA TYR A 632 21.71 -9.99 -5.87
C TYR A 632 22.79 -9.87 -4.78
N PRO A 633 23.57 -10.94 -4.50
CA PRO A 633 24.54 -10.94 -3.39
C PRO A 633 25.90 -10.35 -3.77
N GLY A 634 26.17 -10.03 -5.05
CA GLY A 634 27.49 -9.59 -5.48
C GLY A 634 28.58 -10.64 -5.18
N GLN A 635 29.66 -10.24 -4.52
CA GLN A 635 30.78 -11.12 -4.14
C GLN A 635 30.77 -11.55 -2.66
N THR A 636 29.65 -11.42 -1.96
CA THR A 636 29.55 -11.91 -0.58
C THR A 636 29.45 -13.43 -0.55
N SER A 637 30.42 -14.10 0.06
CA SER A 637 30.46 -15.56 0.20
C SER A 637 30.13 -16.01 1.63
N MET A 638 30.08 -17.33 1.84
CA MET A 638 29.95 -17.92 3.16
C MET A 638 31.04 -17.47 4.14
N GLU A 639 32.30 -17.33 3.70
CA GLU A 639 33.37 -16.79 4.56
C GLU A 639 33.14 -15.34 4.98
N TRP A 640 32.39 -14.56 4.21
CA TRP A 640 32.00 -13.20 4.58
C TRP A 640 30.96 -13.23 5.71
N THR A 641 29.92 -14.06 5.60
CA THR A 641 28.89 -14.24 6.65
C THR A 641 29.48 -14.75 7.97
N LEU A 642 30.50 -15.60 7.89
CA LEU A 642 31.16 -16.19 9.06
C LEU A 642 32.21 -15.26 9.70
N SER A 643 32.40 -14.05 9.18
CA SER A 643 33.38 -13.08 9.66
C SER A 643 32.69 -11.91 10.36
N GLY A 644 32.79 -11.83 11.69
CA GLY A 644 32.25 -10.68 12.46
C GLY A 644 32.88 -9.32 12.13
N LYS A 645 33.98 -9.30 11.38
CA LYS A 645 34.55 -8.06 10.82
C LYS A 645 33.69 -7.58 9.64
N ASP A 646 33.22 -8.50 8.83
CA ASP A 646 32.64 -8.24 7.52
C ASP A 646 31.09 -8.24 7.60
N HIS A 647 30.50 -9.11 8.43
CA HIS A 647 29.07 -9.20 8.68
C HIS A 647 28.71 -9.06 10.17
N GLY A 648 27.80 -8.14 10.51
CA GLY A 648 27.38 -7.88 11.90
C GLY A 648 26.67 -9.06 12.57
N GLY A 649 25.96 -9.87 11.77
CA GLY A 649 25.21 -11.04 12.23
C GLY A 649 26.07 -12.29 12.49
N ALA A 650 27.37 -12.28 12.20
CA ALA A 650 28.21 -13.49 12.25
C ALA A 650 28.17 -14.22 13.61
N ARG A 651 28.07 -13.47 14.72
CA ARG A 651 28.00 -14.09 16.06
C ARG A 651 26.67 -14.77 16.32
N ALA A 652 25.56 -14.13 15.91
CA ALA A 652 24.22 -14.69 16.02
C ALA A 652 24.12 -15.97 15.18
N PHE A 653 24.60 -15.91 13.93
CA PHE A 653 24.67 -17.06 13.04
C PHE A 653 25.48 -18.24 13.60
N ILE A 654 26.75 -18.00 14.00
CA ILE A 654 27.67 -19.09 14.40
C ILE A 654 27.37 -19.62 15.80
N LYS A 655 27.00 -18.75 16.74
CA LYS A 655 26.84 -19.13 18.17
C LYS A 655 25.40 -19.17 18.64
N GLY A 656 24.53 -18.32 18.09
CA GLY A 656 23.10 -18.31 18.39
C GLY A 656 22.35 -19.39 17.63
N GLY A 657 22.81 -19.74 16.42
CA GLY A 657 22.11 -20.65 15.53
C GLY A 657 21.05 -19.95 14.67
N ASP A 658 20.94 -18.63 14.79
CA ASP A 658 20.02 -17.79 14.02
C ASP A 658 20.22 -18.00 12.52
N ARG A 659 19.11 -18.13 11.79
CA ARG A 659 19.12 -18.30 10.34
C ARG A 659 19.18 -16.94 9.66
N CYS A 660 19.62 -16.93 8.40
CA CYS A 660 19.56 -15.72 7.57
C CYS A 660 18.12 -15.21 7.47
N PHE A 661 17.15 -16.11 7.37
CA PHE A 661 15.72 -15.79 7.36
C PHE A 661 15.28 -14.98 8.60
N ASP A 662 15.66 -15.42 9.80
CA ASP A 662 15.21 -14.81 11.06
C ASP A 662 15.67 -13.35 11.21
N CYS A 663 16.76 -12.97 10.52
CA CYS A 663 17.31 -11.62 10.52
C CYS A 663 16.89 -10.79 9.30
N HIS A 664 16.79 -11.42 8.11
CA HIS A 664 16.75 -10.69 6.84
C HIS A 664 15.41 -10.76 6.08
N ASP A 665 14.43 -11.62 6.45
CA ASP A 665 13.21 -11.82 5.64
C ASP A 665 12.49 -10.51 5.27
N ASN A 666 12.48 -9.52 6.16
CA ASN A 666 11.83 -8.22 5.95
C ASN A 666 12.70 -7.14 5.28
N GLU A 667 13.96 -7.42 4.94
CA GLU A 667 14.87 -6.45 4.31
C GLU A 667 15.53 -6.95 3.01
N ILE A 668 15.23 -8.18 2.54
CA ILE A 668 15.83 -8.74 1.31
C ILE A 668 15.61 -7.82 0.09
N MET A 669 14.45 -7.16 -0.01
CA MET A 669 14.15 -6.24 -1.10
C MET A 669 15.07 -5.01 -1.13
N ASP A 670 15.58 -4.57 0.02
CA ASP A 670 16.49 -3.42 0.13
C ASP A 670 17.97 -3.82 -0.02
N MET A 671 18.32 -5.07 0.30
CA MET A 671 19.70 -5.56 0.29
C MET A 671 20.34 -5.49 -1.09
N GLY A 672 19.68 -6.03 -2.12
CA GLY A 672 20.20 -6.09 -3.48
C GLY A 672 20.45 -4.71 -4.11
N PRO A 673 19.49 -3.77 -4.06
CA PRO A 673 19.69 -2.39 -4.52
C PRO A 673 20.90 -1.70 -3.85
N ARG A 674 21.09 -1.87 -2.54
CA ARG A 674 22.25 -1.29 -1.83
C ARG A 674 23.59 -1.88 -2.30
N ILE A 675 23.62 -3.16 -2.66
CA ILE A 675 24.82 -3.82 -3.19
C ILE A 675 25.10 -3.34 -4.63
N VAL A 676 24.07 -3.28 -5.48
CA VAL A 676 24.19 -2.78 -6.86
C VAL A 676 24.59 -1.30 -6.88
N GLY A 677 24.00 -0.49 -5.99
CA GLY A 677 24.28 0.95 -5.87
C GLY A 677 25.61 1.28 -5.17
N GLY A 678 26.28 0.29 -4.58
CA GLY A 678 27.55 0.50 -3.87
C GLY A 678 27.42 1.19 -2.52
N GLU A 679 26.21 1.28 -1.96
CA GLU A 679 25.93 1.90 -0.66
C GLU A 679 26.40 1.02 0.52
N HIS A 680 26.56 -0.28 0.29
CA HIS A 680 27.01 -1.22 1.31
C HIS A 680 28.54 -1.36 1.32
N GLU A 681 29.23 -0.57 2.15
CA GLU A 681 30.71 -0.48 2.21
C GLU A 681 31.44 -1.84 2.26
N LYS A 682 30.84 -2.84 2.92
CA LYS A 682 31.43 -4.17 3.14
C LYS A 682 30.98 -5.26 2.16
N ALA A 683 29.93 -5.03 1.38
CA ALA A 683 29.36 -5.99 0.44
C ALA A 683 29.55 -5.41 -0.96
N GLN A 684 30.73 -5.63 -1.52
CA GLN A 684 31.15 -4.99 -2.74
C GLN A 684 30.90 -5.88 -3.95
N GLU A 685 30.47 -5.26 -5.04
CA GLU A 685 30.53 -5.81 -6.38
C GLU A 685 31.43 -4.88 -7.22
N PRO A 686 32.69 -5.26 -7.50
CA PRO A 686 33.62 -4.39 -8.22
C PRO A 686 33.29 -4.24 -9.71
N THR A 687 32.36 -5.04 -10.23
CA THR A 687 32.02 -5.12 -11.66
C THR A 687 30.51 -5.26 -11.83
N VAL A 688 29.77 -4.31 -11.25
CA VAL A 688 28.31 -4.23 -11.39
C VAL A 688 27.97 -4.05 -12.86
N ILE A 689 27.00 -4.82 -13.36
CA ILE A 689 26.40 -4.59 -14.67
C ILE A 689 25.51 -3.34 -14.53
N PRO A 690 25.78 -2.22 -15.23
CA PRO A 690 24.99 -1.00 -15.07
C PRO A 690 23.52 -1.25 -15.38
N GLY A 691 22.61 -0.94 -14.46
CA GLY A 691 21.17 -1.21 -14.60
C GLY A 691 20.72 -2.59 -14.11
N LYS A 692 21.62 -3.41 -13.55
CA LYS A 692 21.27 -4.71 -12.99
C LYS A 692 20.19 -4.59 -11.90
N ARG A 693 19.13 -5.38 -12.04
CA ARG A 693 18.09 -5.53 -11.01
C ARG A 693 18.72 -5.98 -9.69
N GLY A 694 18.49 -5.23 -8.61
CA GLY A 694 19.04 -5.53 -7.28
C GLY A 694 18.33 -6.68 -6.59
N SER A 695 17.01 -6.56 -6.41
CA SER A 695 16.15 -7.57 -5.77
C SER A 695 14.81 -7.65 -6.48
N PHE A 696 14.07 -8.74 -6.29
CA PHE A 696 12.68 -8.87 -6.73
C PHE A 696 11.90 -9.97 -6.00
N PRO A 697 10.56 -9.84 -5.92
CA PRO A 697 9.70 -10.87 -5.37
C PRO A 697 9.52 -12.03 -6.36
N VAL A 698 9.40 -13.24 -5.82
CA VAL A 698 9.05 -14.46 -6.54
C VAL A 698 7.90 -15.12 -5.82
N GLN A 699 6.76 -15.26 -6.48
CA GLN A 699 5.65 -16.05 -5.95
C GLN A 699 6.02 -17.53 -6.04
N VAL A 700 6.01 -18.22 -4.89
CA VAL A 700 6.30 -19.66 -4.80
C VAL A 700 5.05 -20.37 -4.32
N GLN A 701 4.55 -21.29 -5.14
CA GLN A 701 3.48 -22.20 -4.77
C GLN A 701 4.01 -23.62 -4.64
N SER A 702 3.53 -24.32 -3.62
CA SER A 702 3.99 -25.67 -3.32
C SER A 702 2.85 -26.61 -2.97
N THR A 703 2.90 -27.81 -3.52
CA THR A 703 1.94 -28.88 -3.27
C THR A 703 2.58 -30.23 -3.52
N HIS A 704 1.97 -31.31 -3.03
CA HIS A 704 2.45 -32.66 -3.30
C HIS A 704 1.28 -33.63 -3.46
N ASP A 705 1.57 -34.74 -4.13
CA ASP A 705 0.76 -35.96 -4.07
C ASP A 705 1.53 -37.04 -3.27
N LYS A 706 1.19 -38.32 -3.46
CA LYS A 706 1.88 -39.44 -2.79
C LYS A 706 3.24 -39.78 -3.40
N GLU A 707 3.53 -39.29 -4.60
CA GLU A 707 4.68 -39.67 -5.41
C GLU A 707 5.60 -38.47 -5.72
N ASN A 708 5.07 -37.25 -5.79
CA ASN A 708 5.74 -36.08 -6.31
C ASN A 708 5.53 -34.82 -5.45
N LEU A 709 6.58 -34.01 -5.38
CA LEU A 709 6.56 -32.61 -4.99
C LEU A 709 6.39 -31.75 -6.25
N TYR A 710 5.52 -30.75 -6.17
CA TYR A 710 5.29 -29.75 -7.21
C TYR A 710 5.61 -28.36 -6.67
N LEU A 711 6.42 -27.61 -7.42
CA LEU A 711 6.78 -26.23 -7.13
C LEU A 711 6.49 -25.35 -8.34
N ARG A 712 5.82 -24.21 -8.14
CA ARG A 712 5.61 -23.19 -9.17
C ARG A 712 6.21 -21.88 -8.71
N PHE A 713 7.10 -21.32 -9.52
CA PHE A 713 7.76 -20.05 -9.30
C PHE A 713 7.26 -19.05 -10.33
N GLN A 714 6.81 -17.88 -9.89
CA GLN A 714 6.37 -16.81 -10.78
C GLN A 714 7.04 -15.48 -10.42
N TRP A 715 7.61 -14.79 -11.40
CA TRP A 715 8.19 -13.46 -11.20
C TRP A 715 8.15 -12.64 -12.48
N GLU A 716 8.18 -11.33 -12.32
CA GLU A 716 8.21 -10.40 -13.45
C GLU A 716 9.58 -10.47 -14.16
N ALA A 717 9.56 -10.61 -15.49
CA ALA A 717 10.74 -10.56 -16.33
C ALA A 717 11.39 -9.17 -16.30
N SER A 718 12.72 -9.13 -16.32
CA SER A 718 13.45 -7.88 -16.49
C SER A 718 13.82 -7.63 -17.96
N GLU A 719 13.91 -6.37 -18.35
CA GLU A 719 14.49 -6.02 -19.65
C GLU A 719 15.98 -6.36 -19.69
N HIS A 720 16.44 -6.78 -20.88
CA HIS A 720 17.83 -7.18 -21.02
C HIS A 720 18.80 -6.03 -20.80
N THR A 721 19.70 -6.20 -19.84
CA THR A 721 20.78 -5.27 -19.53
C THR A 721 22.12 -5.84 -20.04
N PRO A 722 22.69 -5.29 -21.13
CA PRO A 722 23.91 -5.86 -21.72
C PRO A 722 25.10 -5.86 -20.76
N ALA A 723 25.71 -7.03 -20.56
CA ALA A 723 26.94 -7.14 -19.79
C ALA A 723 28.12 -6.53 -20.59
N PRO A 724 28.76 -5.45 -20.12
CA PRO A 724 29.72 -4.68 -20.93
C PRO A 724 31.03 -5.41 -21.21
N PHE A 725 31.28 -6.54 -20.54
CA PHE A 725 32.48 -7.36 -20.67
C PHE A 725 32.23 -8.67 -21.44
N VAL A 726 31.07 -8.83 -22.08
CA VAL A 726 30.73 -10.00 -22.90
C VAL A 726 30.35 -9.55 -24.31
N ASP A 727 30.99 -10.13 -25.32
CA ASP A 727 30.64 -9.89 -26.72
C ASP A 727 29.19 -10.32 -26.97
N GLY A 728 28.37 -9.39 -27.49
CA GLY A 728 26.93 -9.61 -27.67
C GLY A 728 26.07 -9.38 -26.42
N GLY A 729 26.67 -8.96 -25.29
CA GLY A 729 25.95 -8.50 -24.09
C GLY A 729 25.28 -9.58 -23.24
N LYS A 730 25.19 -10.82 -23.74
CA LYS A 730 24.52 -11.95 -23.08
C LYS A 730 25.53 -12.99 -22.61
N MET A 731 25.54 -13.33 -21.32
CA MET A 731 26.46 -14.36 -20.78
C MET A 731 26.02 -15.77 -21.16
N ASP A 732 24.72 -15.97 -21.29
CA ASP A 732 24.06 -17.19 -21.73
C ASP A 732 23.02 -16.80 -22.78
N ALA A 733 23.48 -16.68 -24.03
CA ALA A 733 22.65 -16.22 -25.14
C ALA A 733 21.44 -17.13 -25.37
N ASP A 734 21.61 -18.43 -25.10
CA ASP A 734 20.59 -19.44 -25.33
C ASP A 734 19.53 -19.40 -24.23
N ASN A 735 19.88 -19.12 -22.98
CA ASN A 735 18.95 -19.23 -21.85
C ASN A 735 18.69 -17.88 -21.17
N PRO A 736 17.55 -17.21 -21.48
CA PRO A 736 17.11 -16.01 -20.78
C PRO A 736 17.05 -16.17 -19.26
N VAL A 737 16.51 -17.30 -18.78
CA VAL A 737 16.47 -17.60 -17.35
C VAL A 737 16.93 -19.02 -17.05
N LYS A 738 17.58 -19.20 -15.90
CA LYS A 738 17.79 -20.50 -15.28
C LYS A 738 17.36 -20.43 -13.83
N LEU A 739 16.50 -21.35 -13.42
CA LEU A 739 16.07 -21.47 -12.03
C LEU A 739 16.71 -22.72 -11.43
N SER A 740 17.41 -22.55 -10.30
CA SER A 740 18.01 -23.64 -9.55
C SER A 740 17.40 -23.73 -8.15
N VAL A 741 16.97 -24.91 -7.73
CA VAL A 741 16.46 -25.20 -6.39
C VAL A 741 17.47 -26.09 -5.66
N MET A 742 17.73 -25.81 -4.39
CA MET A 742 18.60 -26.59 -3.51
C MET A 742 17.80 -27.15 -2.35
N LEU A 743 17.97 -28.45 -2.10
CA LEU A 743 17.33 -29.18 -1.01
C LEU A 743 18.40 -29.85 -0.14
N ALA A 744 18.24 -29.80 1.18
CA ALA A 744 19.16 -30.43 2.11
C ALA A 744 18.47 -30.85 3.41
N THR A 745 19.08 -31.77 4.16
CA THR A 745 18.70 -32.05 5.55
C THR A 745 19.46 -31.13 6.50
N ASP A 746 19.11 -31.18 7.79
CA ASP A 746 19.84 -30.47 8.85
C ASP A 746 21.19 -31.12 9.21
N ASP A 747 21.50 -32.27 8.62
CA ASP A 747 22.79 -32.94 8.78
C ASP A 747 23.91 -32.24 8.00
N VAL A 748 23.54 -31.39 7.03
CA VAL A 748 24.49 -30.55 6.29
C VAL A 748 24.78 -29.27 7.07
N GLU A 749 26.06 -29.02 7.35
CA GLU A 749 26.54 -27.88 8.11
C GLU A 749 26.07 -26.57 7.48
N TYR A 750 25.37 -25.77 8.29
CA TYR A 750 24.79 -24.48 7.91
C TYR A 750 23.67 -24.52 6.86
N ALA A 751 23.19 -25.68 6.42
CA ALA A 751 22.08 -25.74 5.46
C ALA A 751 20.82 -25.08 6.04
N ALA A 752 20.50 -25.33 7.31
CA ALA A 752 19.39 -24.71 8.01
C ALA A 752 19.53 -23.19 8.17
N GLN A 753 20.75 -22.70 8.39
CA GLN A 753 20.98 -21.28 8.64
C GLN A 753 21.18 -20.45 7.37
N SER A 754 21.75 -21.03 6.30
CA SER A 754 22.21 -20.28 5.12
C SER A 754 21.58 -20.71 3.80
N GLY A 755 20.87 -21.84 3.75
CA GLY A 755 20.30 -22.36 2.49
C GLY A 755 21.35 -22.45 1.39
N CYS A 756 21.07 -21.83 0.23
CA CYS A 756 21.96 -21.82 -0.93
C CYS A 756 23.34 -21.20 -0.68
N TRP A 757 23.47 -20.30 0.30
CA TRP A 757 24.72 -19.57 0.56
C TRP A 757 25.84 -20.46 1.11
N GLY A 758 25.51 -21.54 1.81
CA GLY A 758 26.49 -22.48 2.36
C GLY A 758 27.41 -23.09 1.30
N THR A 759 27.02 -23.01 0.02
CA THR A 759 27.78 -23.53 -1.13
C THR A 759 28.64 -22.48 -1.84
N CYS A 760 28.56 -21.21 -1.45
CA CYS A 760 29.24 -20.09 -2.10
C CYS A 760 30.52 -19.72 -1.34
N HIS A 761 31.68 -19.92 -1.96
CA HIS A 761 32.99 -19.69 -1.34
C HIS A 761 33.82 -18.62 -2.07
N HIS A 762 34.67 -17.92 -1.33
CA HIS A 762 35.50 -16.82 -1.84
C HIS A 762 36.50 -17.25 -2.94
N ASP A 763 36.84 -18.53 -3.04
CA ASP A 763 37.78 -19.12 -4.00
C ASP A 763 37.09 -19.79 -5.21
N MET A 764 35.78 -19.63 -5.35
CA MET A 764 35.03 -20.15 -6.50
C MET A 764 35.26 -19.36 -7.79
N ASN A 765 34.87 -19.97 -8.91
CA ASN A 765 34.91 -19.31 -10.21
C ASN A 765 34.11 -17.99 -10.22
N GLY A 766 34.80 -16.87 -10.49
CA GLY A 766 34.24 -15.52 -10.47
C GLY A 766 34.32 -14.80 -9.11
N MET A 767 34.86 -15.44 -8.07
CA MET A 767 35.00 -14.86 -6.72
C MET A 767 36.44 -14.36 -6.47
N PRO A 768 36.65 -13.45 -5.49
CA PRO A 768 37.89 -12.69 -5.35
C PRO A 768 39.18 -13.51 -5.18
N HIS A 769 39.09 -14.72 -4.63
CA HIS A 769 40.25 -15.54 -4.27
C HIS A 769 40.41 -16.79 -5.14
N LEU A 770 39.75 -16.84 -6.31
CA LEU A 770 39.94 -17.91 -7.28
C LEU A 770 41.45 -18.19 -7.50
N PRO A 771 41.91 -19.44 -7.35
CA PRO A 771 43.29 -19.81 -7.64
C PRO A 771 43.55 -19.75 -9.15
N GLU A 772 44.73 -19.25 -9.52
CA GLU A 772 45.11 -19.10 -10.92
C GLU A 772 45.08 -20.45 -11.66
N GLY A 773 44.45 -20.49 -12.83
CA GLY A 773 44.32 -21.69 -13.66
C GLY A 773 43.34 -22.75 -13.15
N GLN A 774 42.65 -22.53 -12.03
CA GLN A 774 41.68 -23.47 -11.47
C GLN A 774 40.24 -23.10 -11.85
N LYS A 775 39.40 -24.12 -11.98
CA LYS A 775 37.94 -23.97 -12.13
C LYS A 775 37.24 -24.56 -10.92
N VAL A 776 37.17 -23.77 -9.85
CA VAL A 776 36.57 -24.21 -8.58
C VAL A 776 35.04 -24.04 -8.67
N THR A 777 34.31 -25.14 -8.47
CA THR A 777 32.84 -25.17 -8.45
C THR A 777 32.30 -25.07 -7.01
N LYS A 778 30.97 -25.21 -6.83
CA LYS A 778 30.36 -25.20 -5.49
C LYS A 778 30.81 -26.43 -4.70
N TYR A 779 31.02 -26.26 -3.40
CA TYR A 779 31.32 -27.33 -2.47
C TYR A 779 30.76 -26.99 -1.08
N ILE A 780 30.73 -27.96 -0.17
CA ILE A 780 30.33 -27.76 1.24
C ILE A 780 31.45 -28.17 2.20
N ALA A 781 31.36 -27.76 3.46
CA ALA A 781 32.41 -27.90 4.48
C ALA A 781 32.82 -29.36 4.72
N GLU A 782 31.87 -30.28 4.64
CA GLU A 782 32.00 -31.72 4.84
C GLU A 782 32.97 -32.35 3.87
N SER A 783 33.15 -31.76 2.68
CA SER A 783 34.11 -32.24 1.68
C SER A 783 35.54 -31.75 1.91
N ARG A 784 35.77 -30.89 2.91
CA ARG A 784 37.06 -30.21 3.15
C ARG A 784 37.64 -30.57 4.51
N THR A 785 38.97 -30.61 4.60
CA THR A 785 39.68 -30.74 5.89
C THR A 785 39.67 -29.42 6.69
N GLY A 786 39.27 -28.32 6.06
CA GLY A 786 38.97 -27.04 6.71
C GLY A 786 38.81 -25.90 5.68
N ILE A 787 38.19 -24.80 6.10
CA ILE A 787 37.96 -23.61 5.26
C ILE A 787 38.57 -22.37 5.95
N GLU A 788 39.39 -21.59 5.25
CA GLU A 788 39.96 -20.35 5.79
C GLU A 788 38.93 -19.21 5.67
N VAL A 789 38.29 -18.87 6.79
CA VAL A 789 37.25 -17.82 6.84
C VAL A 789 37.84 -16.42 7.04
N LYS A 790 38.91 -16.29 7.83
CA LYS A 790 39.32 -14.98 8.39
C LYS A 790 40.28 -14.23 7.48
N GLY A 791 41.00 -14.92 6.60
CA GLY A 791 42.02 -14.34 5.73
C GLY A 791 43.15 -13.65 6.50
N LYS A 792 43.42 -14.09 7.74
CA LYS A 792 44.43 -13.45 8.60
C LYS A 792 45.80 -13.55 7.98
N ARG A 793 46.60 -12.48 8.12
CA ARG A 793 47.98 -12.39 7.63
C ARG A 793 48.09 -12.56 6.10
N GLY A 794 47.09 -12.10 5.35
CA GLY A 794 47.10 -12.14 3.88
C GLY A 794 46.78 -13.51 3.27
N LYS A 795 46.29 -14.46 4.07
CA LYS A 795 45.82 -15.74 3.54
C LYS A 795 44.59 -15.53 2.66
N LYS A 796 44.55 -16.21 1.51
CA LYS A 796 43.35 -16.31 0.68
C LYS A 796 42.28 -17.10 1.43
N ARG A 797 41.04 -16.61 1.38
CA ARG A 797 39.85 -17.28 1.95
C ARG A 797 39.38 -18.40 1.03
N GLY A 798 38.82 -19.45 1.62
CA GLY A 798 38.35 -20.64 0.90
C GLY A 798 39.02 -21.95 1.35
N GLY A 799 38.77 -23.01 0.61
CA GLY A 799 39.17 -24.39 0.94
C GLY A 799 39.30 -25.32 -0.27
N TRP A 800 39.38 -24.81 -1.50
CA TRP A 800 39.52 -25.64 -2.71
C TRP A 800 40.69 -26.64 -2.63
N ASP A 801 41.81 -26.26 -2.02
CA ASP A 801 43.04 -27.06 -1.90
C ASP A 801 43.00 -28.10 -0.77
N LYS A 802 41.90 -28.13 -0.02
CA LYS A 802 41.71 -28.95 1.18
C LYS A 802 40.66 -30.05 0.99
N ARG A 803 40.37 -30.41 -0.27
CA ARG A 803 39.46 -31.50 -0.62
C ARG A 803 39.89 -32.81 0.07
N LYS A 804 38.92 -33.48 0.70
CA LYS A 804 39.13 -34.80 1.31
C LYS A 804 39.38 -35.89 0.24
N PRO A 805 39.98 -37.02 0.61
CA PRO A 805 40.10 -38.20 -0.26
C PRO A 805 38.75 -38.65 -0.83
N ASP A 806 38.74 -39.22 -2.03
CA ASP A 806 37.50 -39.62 -2.72
C ASP A 806 36.67 -40.64 -1.92
N ALA A 807 37.30 -41.52 -1.14
CA ALA A 807 36.60 -42.46 -0.25
C ALA A 807 35.71 -41.73 0.76
N ASP A 808 36.23 -40.69 1.42
CA ASP A 808 35.48 -39.88 2.38
C ASP A 808 34.34 -39.10 1.71
N ILE A 809 34.53 -38.69 0.44
CA ILE A 809 33.49 -38.02 -0.34
C ILE A 809 32.35 -38.99 -0.67
N GLN A 810 32.68 -40.22 -1.06
CA GLN A 810 31.68 -41.27 -1.33
C GLN A 810 30.93 -41.68 -0.06
N ASP A 811 31.63 -41.80 1.07
CA ASP A 811 31.02 -42.08 2.38
C ASP A 811 30.08 -40.93 2.81
N GLY A 812 30.47 -39.68 2.57
CA GLY A 812 29.62 -38.50 2.80
C GLY A 812 28.34 -38.51 1.96
N LEU A 813 28.45 -38.84 0.67
CA LEU A 813 27.28 -39.00 -0.21
C LEU A 813 26.34 -40.11 0.29
N ALA A 814 26.89 -41.27 0.65
CA ALA A 814 26.12 -42.39 1.17
C ALA A 814 25.46 -42.08 2.52
N ALA A 815 26.05 -41.19 3.32
CA ALA A 815 25.50 -40.72 4.58
C ALA A 815 24.44 -39.61 4.42
N GLY A 816 24.19 -39.10 3.21
CA GLY A 816 23.25 -38.00 2.98
C GLY A 816 23.83 -36.61 3.25
N HIS A 817 25.15 -36.48 3.43
CA HIS A 817 25.82 -35.19 3.64
C HIS A 817 26.07 -34.51 2.29
N PHE A 818 25.02 -34.12 1.59
CA PHE A 818 25.09 -33.37 0.33
C PHE A 818 23.90 -32.43 0.21
N ILE A 819 24.03 -31.43 -0.66
CA ILE A 819 22.92 -30.58 -1.06
C ILE A 819 22.46 -31.05 -2.44
N ASP A 820 21.21 -31.49 -2.53
CA ASP A 820 20.56 -31.81 -3.79
C ASP A 820 20.31 -30.52 -4.57
N ILE A 821 20.61 -30.51 -5.87
CA ILE A 821 20.43 -29.35 -6.74
C ILE A 821 19.67 -29.74 -8.02
N LEU A 822 18.57 -29.03 -8.23
CA LEU A 822 17.69 -29.16 -9.37
C LEU A 822 17.81 -27.89 -10.19
N ARG A 823 17.92 -27.97 -11.52
CA ARG A 823 17.96 -26.80 -12.40
C ARG A 823 17.13 -26.99 -13.65
N VAL A 824 16.44 -25.93 -14.05
CA VAL A 824 15.75 -25.83 -15.34
C VAL A 824 16.30 -24.64 -16.13
N LYS A 825 16.47 -24.84 -17.44
CA LYS A 825 16.90 -23.80 -18.38
C LYS A 825 15.74 -23.44 -19.31
N SER A 826 15.50 -22.14 -19.53
CA SER A 826 14.23 -21.67 -20.09
C SER A 826 14.00 -21.96 -21.57
N SER A 827 15.04 -21.99 -22.41
CA SER A 827 14.86 -22.13 -23.86
C SER A 827 14.89 -23.57 -24.35
N THR A 828 15.60 -24.45 -23.64
CA THR A 828 15.76 -25.86 -24.02
C THR A 828 14.78 -26.77 -23.27
N GLY A 829 14.15 -26.28 -22.18
CA GLY A 829 13.42 -27.13 -21.24
C GLY A 829 14.31 -28.19 -20.57
N GLU A 830 15.64 -28.05 -20.70
CA GLU A 830 16.60 -29.00 -20.16
C GLU A 830 16.56 -28.95 -18.63
N THR A 831 16.29 -30.11 -18.05
CA THR A 831 16.32 -30.34 -16.62
C THR A 831 17.63 -31.00 -16.22
N GLU A 832 18.22 -30.51 -15.14
CA GLU A 832 19.41 -31.07 -14.53
C GLU A 832 19.12 -31.38 -13.07
N ASP A 833 19.59 -32.53 -12.62
CA ASP A 833 19.26 -33.12 -11.32
C ASP A 833 20.51 -33.82 -10.79
N GLY A 834 21.05 -33.34 -9.67
CA GLY A 834 22.34 -33.76 -9.14
C GLY A 834 22.61 -33.23 -7.74
N HIS A 835 23.88 -33.07 -7.36
CA HIS A 835 24.25 -32.71 -5.99
C HIS A 835 25.49 -31.81 -5.89
N ILE A 836 25.66 -31.26 -4.69
CA ILE A 836 26.85 -30.54 -4.25
C ILE A 836 27.39 -31.22 -2.99
N LEU A 837 28.62 -31.73 -3.09
CA LEU A 837 29.44 -32.11 -1.93
C LEU A 837 30.85 -31.56 -2.10
N ALA A 838 31.70 -32.28 -2.85
CA ALA A 838 33.08 -31.87 -3.11
C ALA A 838 33.18 -30.93 -4.30
N ASP A 839 32.25 -31.10 -5.23
CA ASP A 839 32.08 -30.41 -6.49
C ASP A 839 30.57 -30.33 -6.80
N ARG A 840 30.18 -29.43 -7.71
CA ARG A 840 28.82 -29.37 -8.24
C ARG A 840 28.65 -30.35 -9.39
N VAL A 841 27.84 -31.38 -9.17
CA VAL A 841 27.44 -32.39 -10.17
C VAL A 841 26.00 -32.09 -10.58
N MET A 842 25.73 -31.95 -11.87
CA MET A 842 24.40 -31.57 -12.42
C MET A 842 23.68 -32.75 -13.09
N GLU A 843 24.12 -33.97 -12.83
CA GLU A 843 23.60 -35.21 -13.42
C GLU A 843 23.53 -36.32 -12.36
N GLY A 844 22.77 -37.37 -12.66
CA GLY A 844 22.68 -38.58 -11.84
C GLY A 844 21.47 -38.65 -10.91
N GLY A 845 20.71 -37.57 -10.76
CA GLY A 845 19.44 -37.56 -10.03
C GLY A 845 18.28 -38.18 -10.80
N GLN A 846 17.13 -38.32 -10.12
CA GLN A 846 15.97 -39.05 -10.62
C GLN A 846 14.66 -38.27 -10.51
N GLY A 847 14.01 -38.12 -11.66
CA GLY A 847 12.57 -37.82 -11.71
C GLY A 847 12.23 -36.35 -11.60
N LEU A 848 13.15 -35.46 -11.98
CA LEU A 848 12.85 -34.07 -12.27
C LEU A 848 12.24 -33.90 -13.67
N ALA A 849 11.06 -33.30 -13.72
CA ALA A 849 10.47 -32.72 -14.91
C ALA A 849 10.17 -31.25 -14.65
N ALA A 850 10.40 -30.37 -15.62
CA ALA A 850 10.11 -28.96 -15.45
C ALA A 850 9.68 -28.31 -16.76
N SER A 851 8.96 -27.20 -16.63
CA SER A 851 8.66 -26.29 -17.73
C SER A 851 8.98 -24.87 -17.30
N ALA A 852 9.38 -24.05 -18.27
CA ALA A 852 9.61 -22.63 -18.09
C ALA A 852 8.93 -21.92 -19.25
N ALA A 853 8.00 -21.03 -18.94
CA ALA A 853 7.26 -20.24 -19.92
C ALA A 853 7.31 -18.78 -19.51
N LEU A 854 7.43 -17.91 -20.52
CA LEU A 854 7.21 -16.49 -20.35
C LEU A 854 5.82 -16.20 -20.90
N ASP A 855 4.89 -15.80 -20.03
CA ASP A 855 3.55 -15.37 -20.41
C ASP A 855 3.38 -13.89 -20.07
N GLY A 856 3.19 -13.06 -21.09
CA GLY A 856 3.36 -11.61 -20.98
C GLY A 856 4.75 -11.26 -20.42
N ASP A 857 4.77 -10.54 -19.30
CA ASP A 857 5.99 -10.18 -18.57
C ASP A 857 6.23 -11.08 -17.36
N THR A 858 5.53 -12.21 -17.23
CA THR A 858 5.70 -13.12 -16.07
C THR A 858 6.38 -14.40 -16.50
N TRP A 859 7.57 -14.64 -15.96
CA TRP A 859 8.18 -15.97 -15.99
C TRP A 859 7.40 -16.89 -15.07
N THR A 860 6.93 -18.01 -15.58
CA THR A 860 6.36 -19.11 -14.81
C THR A 860 7.23 -20.34 -15.01
N VAL A 861 7.78 -20.85 -13.91
CA VAL A 861 8.54 -22.10 -13.89
C VAL A 861 7.84 -23.11 -13.02
N VAL A 862 7.47 -24.25 -13.59
CA VAL A 862 6.84 -25.37 -12.88
C VAL A 862 7.82 -26.53 -12.82
N MET A 863 8.07 -27.05 -11.62
CA MET A 863 8.92 -28.21 -11.37
C MET A 863 8.10 -29.32 -10.72
N GLN A 864 8.19 -30.52 -11.26
CA GLN A 864 7.71 -31.76 -10.69
C GLN A 864 8.92 -32.62 -10.35
N ARG A 865 9.03 -33.04 -9.09
CA ARG A 865 10.13 -33.87 -8.60
C ARG A 865 9.56 -35.07 -7.85
N LYS A 866 10.09 -36.26 -8.10
CA LYS A 866 9.74 -37.43 -7.27
C LYS A 866 10.12 -37.21 -5.81
N LEU A 867 9.28 -37.68 -4.89
CA LEU A 867 9.56 -37.67 -3.46
C LEU A 867 10.59 -38.75 -3.08
N THR A 868 10.65 -39.84 -3.83
CA THR A 868 11.55 -40.96 -3.54
C THR A 868 12.58 -41.15 -4.64
N SER A 869 13.83 -41.38 -4.24
CA SER A 869 14.95 -41.66 -5.15
C SER A 869 15.80 -42.81 -4.62
N ASP A 870 16.28 -43.65 -5.53
CA ASP A 870 17.25 -44.71 -5.28
C ASP A 870 18.66 -44.34 -5.78
N LYS A 871 18.84 -43.10 -6.27
CA LYS A 871 20.11 -42.62 -6.80
C LYS A 871 20.97 -42.02 -5.68
N LEU A 872 22.26 -42.32 -5.74
CA LEU A 872 23.24 -41.74 -4.83
C LEU A 872 23.42 -40.25 -5.15
N GLY A 873 23.31 -39.40 -4.14
CA GLY A 873 23.35 -37.94 -4.34
C GLY A 873 22.03 -37.35 -4.83
N ASP A 874 20.90 -38.01 -4.57
CA ASP A 874 19.56 -37.48 -4.81
C ASP A 874 18.69 -37.74 -3.56
N LEU A 875 18.04 -36.71 -3.04
CA LEU A 875 17.43 -36.73 -1.71
C LEU A 875 16.04 -37.41 -1.73
N SER A 876 15.79 -38.35 -0.83
CA SER A 876 14.42 -38.84 -0.60
C SER A 876 13.70 -37.94 0.42
N LEU A 877 12.57 -37.37 0.01
CA LEU A 877 11.72 -36.49 0.80
C LEU A 877 10.57 -37.28 1.45
N ALA A 878 10.79 -37.75 2.67
CA ALA A 878 9.74 -38.26 3.53
C ALA A 878 8.82 -37.13 4.02
N LEU A 879 7.50 -37.35 3.93
CA LEU A 879 6.47 -36.36 4.24
C LEU A 879 6.43 -35.95 5.73
N ASP A 880 6.95 -36.78 6.64
CA ASP A 880 6.97 -36.53 8.09
C ASP A 880 8.21 -35.72 8.54
N LYS A 881 9.03 -35.28 7.60
CA LYS A 881 10.27 -34.53 7.87
C LYS A 881 10.22 -33.13 7.28
N VAL A 882 11.10 -32.27 7.79
CA VAL A 882 11.31 -30.91 7.32
C VAL A 882 12.68 -30.82 6.64
N TYR A 883 12.74 -30.11 5.52
CA TYR A 883 13.93 -29.95 4.70
C TYR A 883 14.33 -28.48 4.58
N ASN A 884 15.57 -28.23 4.23
CA ASN A 884 16.08 -26.89 3.92
C ASN A 884 15.91 -26.63 2.44
N LEU A 885 15.24 -25.52 2.10
CA LEU A 885 14.97 -25.06 0.75
C LEU A 885 15.68 -23.72 0.52
N GLY A 886 16.37 -23.61 -0.61
CA GLY A 886 16.75 -22.33 -1.16
C GLY A 886 16.72 -22.39 -2.68
N PHE A 887 16.64 -21.24 -3.34
CA PHE A 887 16.69 -21.19 -4.79
C PHE A 887 17.45 -19.98 -5.30
N ALA A 888 17.86 -20.08 -6.56
CA ALA A 888 18.61 -19.05 -7.27
C ALA A 888 18.05 -18.88 -8.67
N ILE A 889 17.96 -17.63 -9.12
CA ILE A 889 17.51 -17.28 -10.47
C ILE A 889 18.64 -16.54 -11.17
N HIS A 890 19.16 -17.16 -12.22
CA HIS A 890 19.95 -16.46 -13.23
C HIS A 890 18.96 -15.76 -14.16
N ASP A 891 18.56 -14.54 -13.80
CA ASP A 891 17.72 -13.69 -14.64
C ASP A 891 18.58 -12.97 -15.69
N ASP A 892 17.95 -12.49 -16.76
CA ASP A 892 18.57 -11.63 -17.76
C ASP A 892 19.83 -12.22 -18.45
N HIS A 893 19.72 -13.44 -18.97
CA HIS A 893 20.81 -14.12 -19.69
C HIS A 893 22.11 -14.25 -18.88
N THR A 894 22.03 -14.15 -17.55
CA THR A 894 23.21 -14.18 -16.70
C THR A 894 23.73 -15.59 -16.51
N ASN A 895 25.01 -15.69 -16.18
CA ASN A 895 25.63 -16.97 -15.83
C ASN A 895 26.66 -16.77 -14.72
N GLY A 896 26.99 -17.85 -14.02
CA GLY A 896 27.96 -17.81 -12.92
C GLY A 896 27.46 -16.96 -11.75
N ARG A 897 28.22 -15.95 -11.34
CA ARG A 897 27.98 -15.15 -10.12
C ARG A 897 26.86 -14.10 -10.21
N TYR A 898 26.39 -13.78 -11.41
CA TYR A 898 25.45 -12.67 -11.64
C TYR A 898 23.97 -13.02 -11.41
N HIS A 899 23.69 -13.92 -10.48
CA HIS A 899 22.34 -14.42 -10.18
C HIS A 899 21.78 -13.85 -8.88
N HIS A 900 20.47 -13.96 -8.72
CA HIS A 900 19.77 -13.64 -7.50
C HIS A 900 19.58 -14.90 -6.67
N VAL A 901 19.59 -14.76 -5.35
CA VAL A 901 19.48 -15.87 -4.41
C VAL A 901 18.42 -15.58 -3.35
N SER A 902 17.73 -16.63 -2.94
CA SER A 902 16.92 -16.62 -1.72
C SER A 902 17.82 -16.81 -0.49
N VAL A 903 17.31 -16.45 0.68
CA VAL A 903 17.83 -17.01 1.95
C VAL A 903 17.35 -18.46 2.12
N GLY A 904 17.76 -19.13 3.19
CA GLY A 904 17.30 -20.49 3.50
C GLY A 904 15.91 -20.49 4.17
N TYR A 905 15.00 -21.31 3.65
CA TYR A 905 13.64 -21.55 4.15
C TYR A 905 13.49 -23.02 4.59
N LYS A 906 12.53 -23.33 5.45
CA LYS A 906 12.11 -24.72 5.71
C LYS A 906 10.97 -25.11 4.78
N LEU A 907 11.13 -26.27 4.16
CA LEU A 907 10.12 -26.98 3.40
C LEU A 907 9.51 -28.09 4.25
N GLY A 908 8.21 -27.99 4.53
CA GLY A 908 7.41 -29.05 5.14
C GLY A 908 6.35 -29.58 4.20
N PHE A 909 5.75 -30.72 4.58
CA PHE A 909 4.60 -31.32 3.91
C PHE A 909 3.44 -31.36 4.89
N ASP A 910 2.31 -30.76 4.52
CA ASP A 910 1.13 -30.58 5.38
C ASP A 910 1.47 -29.99 6.77
N ASN A 911 2.52 -29.16 6.84
CA ASN A 911 3.04 -28.57 8.06
C ASN A 911 3.01 -27.04 7.97
N ALA A 912 1.93 -26.44 8.49
CA ALA A 912 1.73 -25.00 8.49
C ALA A 912 2.74 -24.19 9.33
N GLU A 913 3.58 -24.84 10.14
CA GLU A 913 4.64 -24.17 10.90
C GLU A 913 5.92 -23.93 10.07
N THR A 914 6.01 -24.53 8.87
CA THR A 914 7.14 -24.33 7.95
C THR A 914 6.93 -23.13 7.03
N GLU A 915 8.00 -22.43 6.65
CA GLU A 915 7.88 -21.23 5.84
C GLU A 915 7.40 -21.53 4.41
N VAL A 916 7.75 -22.69 3.87
CA VAL A 916 7.19 -23.23 2.62
C VAL A 916 6.52 -24.56 2.93
N ASN A 917 5.20 -24.61 2.84
CA ASN A 917 4.42 -25.77 3.21
C ASN A 917 3.78 -26.42 1.98
N ALA A 918 4.35 -27.50 1.45
CA ALA A 918 3.70 -28.23 0.37
C ALA A 918 2.41 -28.88 0.91
N THR A 919 1.25 -28.47 0.41
CA THR A 919 -0.06 -29.02 0.81
C THR A 919 -0.43 -30.24 -0.05
N ALA A 920 -1.04 -31.25 0.56
CA ALA A 920 -1.52 -32.42 -0.17
C ALA A 920 -2.66 -32.08 -1.13
N GLN A 921 -2.62 -32.67 -2.33
CA GLN A 921 -3.70 -32.63 -3.33
C GLN A 921 -4.12 -34.02 -3.80
#